data_AF-A0A367JAG9-F1
#
_entry.id   AF-A0A367JAG9-F1
#
_cell.length_a   1.000
_cell.length_b   1.000
_cell.length_c   1.000
_cell.angle_alpha   90.00
_cell.angle_beta   90.00
_cell.angle_gamma   90.00
#
_symmetry.space_group_name_H-M   'P 1'
#
loop_
_entity.id
_entity.type
_entity.pdbx_description
1 polymer ?
#
loop_
_entity_poly.entity_id
_entity_poly.type
_entity_poly.pdbx_seq_one_letter_code
_entity_poly.pdbx_strand_id
1 'polypeptide(L)'
;VLMLGVNQKRELQCDFCHCYTYLSFTECVCKKIACSDHITDLCVCSQASKTRYIRFTDEKLCLLVQEVIENSYTPDKWIKRLDEFMNKNPTVKGMKELYEEGHQVGVALEILDNLEDFIRVVEDWIIKAEDVLDPKRERTDMSRIERIQYLIEEAKTISFNFNQIPLLKDYLEKLETYDAAIALLLDIDDDREEQERVRDKGIRLGADSKLFKKLQHTINYSTWLVEAKDALSKPVDFKRFKYLIKQGRDMDMGRDAWFESLVIVRKEAKKSVQYIENLCEGKEKIYWGHEDCLENLGENTETPQWSYRLEPSLMDQLYVVIERSKIIMEQVEELMCNNSGSLERPSAPRGFYLMTKCKAAALKSDATERMADALSRVSEWHQQLIDLFNVDFDKTIESKIKHMLKRMKHLLTHCDTPGLYCICRRRMEGLMVECEVCNEKFHNVCMSISSTRSQLNATYVCPICEGISDKPAFGDIEDMLVSARSLFFTPNNYAALEEIYNHLIQFKTVVHAFFNRDSKPSDVRRYLLCMEGLGVDLPVETNILREKLGMPLTQDSSLGTRSPSIRSPSLEYESIGSPDLGFSSLGFDSIGTKTPTRIKLTVRPPEFCSEKQKVMSLIFEASNLLTFSNINLPVNDEYEFVPTAFVHFLSIANT
;
A
#
# COMPACT_ATOMS: atom_id res chain seq x y z
N VAL A 1 37.90 -81.81 75.11
CA VAL A 1 38.06 -80.79 74.04
C VAL A 1 39.48 -80.26 74.13
N LEU A 2 40.18 -80.10 73.00
CA LEU A 2 41.52 -79.53 72.93
C LEU A 2 41.53 -78.28 72.05
N MET A 3 42.34 -77.29 72.40
CA MET A 3 42.57 -76.11 71.56
C MET A 3 43.63 -76.44 70.50
N LEU A 4 43.39 -76.05 69.25
CA LEU A 4 44.40 -76.15 68.21
C LEU A 4 45.48 -75.07 68.42
N GLY A 5 46.74 -75.47 68.40
CA GLY A 5 47.86 -74.53 68.39
C GLY A 5 47.85 -73.69 67.12
N VAL A 6 48.14 -72.39 67.26
CA VAL A 6 47.98 -71.32 66.24
C VAL A 6 48.70 -71.61 64.89
N ASN A 7 49.63 -72.56 64.84
CA ASN A 7 50.44 -72.89 63.65
C ASN A 7 50.19 -74.27 63.01
N GLN A 8 49.13 -75.01 63.39
CA GLN A 8 48.78 -76.26 62.69
C GLN A 8 47.78 -75.99 61.56
N LYS A 9 48.26 -75.66 60.36
CA LYS A 9 47.46 -75.77 59.13
C LYS A 9 47.24 -77.25 58.80
N ARG A 10 46.21 -77.86 59.38
CA ARG A 10 45.65 -79.09 58.84
C ARG A 10 44.32 -78.72 58.18
N GLU A 11 44.30 -78.72 56.85
CA GLU A 11 43.07 -78.62 56.06
C GLU A 11 42.29 -79.92 56.18
N LEU A 12 41.66 -80.11 57.34
CA LEU A 12 40.92 -81.33 57.63
C LEU A 12 39.50 -81.19 57.10
N GLN A 13 39.10 -82.19 56.32
CA GLN A 13 37.73 -82.34 55.88
C GLN A 13 37.05 -83.40 56.74
N CYS A 14 35.76 -83.23 56.97
CA CYS A 14 34.96 -84.29 57.57
C CYS A 14 34.95 -85.51 56.64
N ASP A 15 35.25 -86.70 57.16
CA ASP A 15 35.25 -87.93 56.38
C ASP A 15 33.86 -88.32 55.85
N PHE A 16 32.79 -87.72 56.39
CA PHE A 16 31.41 -87.96 55.96
C PHE A 16 30.93 -86.95 54.91
N CYS A 17 31.04 -85.64 55.18
CA CYS A 17 30.50 -84.59 54.29
C CYS A 17 31.55 -83.83 53.47
N HIS A 18 32.84 -84.11 53.67
CA HIS A 18 33.97 -83.44 53.02
C HIS A 18 34.07 -81.91 53.24
N CYS A 19 33.23 -81.30 54.08
CA CYS A 19 33.35 -79.88 54.44
C CYS A 19 34.65 -79.64 55.22
N TYR A 20 35.30 -78.50 54.93
CA TYR A 20 36.47 -78.04 55.68
C TYR A 20 36.09 -77.69 57.12
N THR A 21 36.82 -78.25 58.08
CA THR A 21 36.50 -78.16 59.51
C THR A 21 37.36 -77.12 60.22
N TYR A 22 37.28 -75.87 59.76
CA TYR A 22 38.16 -74.77 60.20
C TYR A 22 37.95 -74.35 61.66
N LEU A 23 36.70 -74.18 62.11
CA LEU A 23 36.38 -73.70 63.45
C LEU A 23 36.51 -74.80 64.50
N SER A 24 36.06 -76.01 64.17
CA SER A 24 36.13 -77.16 65.05
C SER A 24 36.01 -78.47 64.29
N PHE A 25 36.62 -79.53 64.80
CA PHE A 25 36.49 -80.91 64.31
C PHE A 25 36.62 -81.91 65.45
N THR A 26 36.23 -83.16 65.23
CA THR A 26 36.42 -84.24 66.21
C THR A 26 37.23 -85.37 65.59
N GLU A 27 38.39 -85.71 66.18
CA GLU A 27 39.23 -86.85 65.79
C GLU A 27 38.99 -88.01 66.76
N CYS A 28 38.80 -89.20 66.23
CA CYS A 28 38.73 -90.43 67.02
C CYS A 28 40.10 -91.12 67.04
N VAL A 29 40.35 -91.99 68.04
CA VAL A 29 41.55 -92.86 68.05
C VAL A 29 41.69 -93.70 66.76
N CYS A 30 40.59 -94.01 66.07
CA CYS A 30 40.60 -94.70 64.77
C CYS A 30 40.98 -93.81 63.57
N LYS A 31 41.51 -92.60 63.81
CA LYS A 31 42.02 -91.64 62.82
C LYS A 31 41.03 -91.03 61.84
N LYS A 32 39.73 -91.24 62.05
CA LYS A 32 38.68 -90.51 61.33
C LYS A 32 38.38 -89.16 61.96
N ILE A 33 37.99 -88.18 61.14
CA ILE A 33 37.64 -86.81 61.50
C ILE A 33 36.19 -86.48 61.08
N ALA A 34 35.41 -85.88 61.98
CA ALA A 34 34.08 -85.33 61.67
C ALA A 34 33.98 -83.83 61.97
N CYS A 35 33.12 -83.12 61.22
CA CYS A 35 32.62 -81.82 61.63
C CYS A 35 31.69 -81.96 62.85
N SER A 36 31.28 -80.83 63.43
CA SER A 36 30.40 -80.83 64.60
C SER A 36 29.06 -81.54 64.36
N ASP A 37 28.52 -81.48 63.15
CA ASP A 37 27.21 -82.05 62.82
C ASP A 37 27.26 -83.57 62.59
N HIS A 38 28.38 -84.10 62.09
CA HIS A 38 28.52 -85.53 61.72
C HIS A 38 29.34 -86.35 62.74
N ILE A 39 29.41 -85.91 64.00
CA ILE A 39 30.17 -86.59 65.06
C ILE A 39 29.64 -88.00 65.38
N THR A 40 28.33 -88.21 65.19
CA THR A 40 27.63 -89.48 65.38
C THR A 40 27.97 -90.48 64.29
N ASP A 41 28.13 -90.01 63.07
CA ASP A 41 28.36 -90.81 61.86
C ASP A 41 29.85 -91.13 61.62
N LEU A 42 30.73 -90.63 62.50
CA LEU A 42 32.17 -90.74 62.37
C LEU A 42 32.68 -92.20 62.43
N CYS A 43 32.31 -92.91 63.50
CA CYS A 43 32.69 -94.29 63.78
C CYS A 43 31.90 -94.87 64.97
N VAL A 44 31.94 -96.20 65.13
CA VAL A 44 31.30 -96.97 66.22
C VAL A 44 32.07 -96.92 67.55
N CYS A 45 33.22 -96.24 67.62
CA CYS A 45 34.01 -96.14 68.84
C CYS A 45 33.27 -95.27 69.89
N SER A 46 33.47 -95.59 71.18
CA SER A 46 32.80 -94.88 72.28
C SER A 46 33.11 -93.37 72.29
N GLN A 47 32.20 -92.55 72.83
CA GLN A 47 32.39 -91.09 72.88
C GLN A 47 33.64 -90.68 73.67
N ALA A 48 34.05 -91.48 74.67
CA ALA A 48 35.27 -91.26 75.44
C ALA A 48 36.56 -91.38 74.59
N SER A 49 36.49 -92.07 73.44
CA SER A 49 37.60 -92.22 72.49
C SER A 49 37.65 -91.14 71.40
N LYS A 50 36.78 -90.13 71.48
CA LYS A 50 36.69 -89.01 70.53
C LYS A 50 37.16 -87.71 71.19
N THR A 51 38.07 -87.00 70.53
CA THR A 51 38.60 -85.71 70.99
C THR A 51 38.16 -84.61 70.04
N ARG A 52 37.37 -83.65 70.57
CA ARG A 52 37.00 -82.44 69.84
C ARG A 52 38.11 -81.40 69.92
N TYR A 53 38.48 -80.85 68.77
CA TYR A 53 39.40 -79.75 68.59
C TYR A 53 38.63 -78.49 68.21
N ILE A 54 38.94 -77.37 68.85
CA ILE A 54 38.36 -76.06 68.56
C ILE A 54 39.47 -75.05 68.26
N ARG A 55 39.22 -74.12 67.33
CA ARG A 55 40.19 -73.09 66.92
C ARG A 55 40.08 -71.82 67.76
N PHE A 56 38.87 -71.41 68.08
CA PHE A 56 38.58 -70.29 68.95
C PHE A 56 37.68 -70.75 70.08
N THR A 57 37.91 -70.21 71.28
CA THR A 57 36.94 -70.33 72.37
C THR A 57 35.75 -69.42 72.08
N ASP A 58 34.59 -69.73 72.66
CA ASP A 58 33.39 -68.89 72.52
C ASP A 58 33.67 -67.46 73.02
N GLU A 59 34.45 -67.30 74.10
CA GLU A 59 34.93 -66.00 74.59
C GLU A 59 35.72 -65.23 73.52
N LYS A 60 36.64 -65.91 72.81
CA LYS A 60 37.45 -65.26 71.77
C LYS A 60 36.61 -64.86 70.55
N LEU A 61 35.61 -65.66 70.18
CA LEU A 61 34.67 -65.30 69.13
C LEU A 61 33.83 -64.08 69.53
N CYS A 62 33.34 -64.02 70.77
CA CYS A 62 32.62 -62.86 71.29
C CYS A 62 33.49 -61.60 71.26
N LEU A 63 34.77 -61.70 71.66
CA LEU A 63 35.71 -60.57 71.59
C LEU A 63 35.94 -60.08 70.16
N LEU A 64 36.06 -60.98 69.18
CA LEU A 64 36.21 -60.60 67.76
C LEU A 64 34.96 -59.87 67.24
N VAL A 65 33.77 -60.34 67.62
CA VAL A 65 32.50 -59.67 67.26
C VAL A 65 32.41 -58.30 67.93
N GLN A 66 32.78 -58.19 69.21
CA GLN A 66 32.77 -56.94 69.95
C GLN A 66 33.74 -55.91 69.36
N GLU A 67 34.95 -56.33 68.98
CA GLU A 67 35.94 -55.49 68.30
C GLU A 67 35.41 -54.91 66.98
N VAL A 68 34.65 -55.70 66.20
CA VAL A 68 33.99 -55.22 64.97
C VAL A 68 32.84 -54.25 65.29
N ILE A 69 32.05 -54.53 66.31
CA ILE A 69 30.92 -53.67 66.73
C ILE A 69 31.43 -52.32 67.23
N GLU A 70 32.44 -52.29 68.10
CA GLU A 70 32.97 -51.05 68.70
C GLU A 70 33.58 -50.11 67.64
N ASN A 71 34.26 -50.70 66.64
CA ASN A 71 34.88 -49.97 65.54
C ASN A 71 33.92 -49.65 64.38
N SER A 72 32.70 -50.19 64.39
CA SER A 72 31.69 -49.83 63.39
C SER A 72 31.20 -48.38 63.62
N TYR A 73 31.15 -47.61 62.52
CA TYR A 73 30.59 -46.27 62.52
C TYR A 73 29.06 -46.38 62.36
N THR A 74 28.35 -46.25 63.48
CA THR A 74 26.90 -46.49 63.53
C THR A 74 26.10 -45.24 63.15
N PRO A 75 24.85 -45.39 62.67
CA PRO A 75 23.94 -44.27 62.40
C PRO A 75 23.83 -43.28 63.57
N ASP A 76 23.79 -43.76 64.82
CA ASP A 76 23.72 -42.89 66.01
C ASP A 76 24.97 -42.02 66.22
N LYS A 77 26.15 -42.51 65.83
CA LYS A 77 27.40 -41.73 65.89
C LYS A 77 27.40 -40.66 64.79
N TRP A 78 26.83 -40.96 63.62
CA TRP A 78 26.66 -39.99 62.54
C TRP A 78 25.64 -38.90 62.91
N ILE A 79 24.48 -39.26 63.50
CA ILE A 79 23.45 -38.27 63.92
C ILE A 79 24.04 -37.29 64.94
N LYS A 80 24.80 -37.77 65.93
CA LYS A 80 25.49 -36.88 66.88
C LYS A 80 26.49 -35.95 66.20
N ARG A 81 27.22 -36.45 65.20
CA ARG A 81 28.16 -35.63 64.42
C ARG A 81 27.43 -34.58 63.58
N LEU A 82 26.28 -34.92 63.00
CA LEU A 82 25.42 -33.98 62.29
C LEU A 82 24.97 -32.86 63.23
N ASP A 83 24.43 -33.19 64.41
CA ASP A 83 23.99 -32.20 65.40
C ASP A 83 25.15 -31.30 65.86
N GLU A 84 26.32 -31.87 66.14
CA GLU A 84 27.51 -31.08 66.51
C GLU A 84 27.99 -30.16 65.38
N PHE A 85 27.89 -30.61 64.13
CA PHE A 85 28.26 -29.82 62.95
C PHE A 85 27.30 -28.66 62.72
N MET A 86 25.99 -28.93 62.79
CA MET A 86 24.93 -27.93 62.62
C MET A 86 24.97 -26.84 63.70
N ASN A 87 25.37 -27.17 64.93
CA ASN A 87 25.45 -26.23 66.05
C ASN A 87 26.71 -25.33 66.05
N LYS A 88 27.72 -25.60 65.21
CA LYS A 88 28.95 -24.81 65.16
C LYS A 88 28.88 -23.71 64.11
N ASN A 89 29.13 -24.07 62.86
CA ASN A 89 29.13 -23.20 61.69
C ASN A 89 29.01 -24.10 60.45
N PRO A 90 27.80 -24.55 60.12
CA PRO A 90 27.61 -25.45 59.00
C PRO A 90 27.97 -24.74 57.69
N THR A 91 28.68 -25.44 56.81
CA THR A 91 28.92 -24.98 55.43
C THR A 91 28.16 -25.88 54.47
N VAL A 92 27.69 -25.34 53.35
CA VAL A 92 26.97 -26.12 52.32
C VAL A 92 27.80 -27.32 51.86
N LYS A 93 29.11 -27.10 51.64
CA LYS A 93 30.04 -28.18 51.28
C LYS A 93 30.08 -29.27 52.35
N GLY A 94 30.21 -28.91 53.62
CA GLY A 94 30.25 -29.89 54.71
C GLY A 94 28.91 -30.60 54.94
N MET A 95 27.77 -29.93 54.69
CA MET A 95 26.44 -30.57 54.73
C MET A 95 26.31 -31.61 53.61
N LYS A 96 26.79 -31.32 52.39
CA LYS A 96 26.82 -32.28 51.27
C LYS A 96 27.73 -33.47 51.55
N GLU A 97 28.91 -33.23 52.11
CA GLU A 97 29.83 -34.30 52.54
C GLU A 97 29.18 -35.20 53.60
N LEU A 98 28.47 -34.62 54.58
CA LEU A 98 27.75 -35.39 55.59
C LEU A 98 26.57 -36.16 54.99
N TYR A 99 25.83 -35.58 54.04
CA TYR A 99 24.74 -36.25 53.33
C TYR A 99 25.23 -37.53 52.60
N GLU A 100 26.32 -37.42 51.84
CA GLU A 100 26.96 -38.56 51.17
C GLU A 100 27.48 -39.61 52.18
N GLU A 101 28.07 -39.16 53.30
CA GLU A 101 28.51 -40.04 54.38
C GLU A 101 27.32 -40.78 55.02
N GLY A 102 26.20 -40.11 55.24
CA GLY A 102 24.98 -40.69 55.82
C GLY A 102 24.36 -41.76 54.91
N HIS A 103 24.40 -41.56 53.59
CA HIS A 103 23.98 -42.56 52.61
C HIS A 103 24.88 -43.82 52.65
N GLN A 104 26.19 -43.65 52.84
CA GLN A 104 27.13 -44.79 52.98
C GLN A 104 26.96 -45.57 54.29
N VAL A 105 26.59 -44.88 55.36
CA VAL A 105 26.37 -45.47 56.70
C VAL A 105 25.02 -46.17 56.83
N GLY A 106 24.07 -45.91 55.92
CA GLY A 106 22.73 -46.49 55.94
C GLY A 106 21.80 -45.84 56.96
N VAL A 107 21.90 -44.52 57.13
CA VAL A 107 21.00 -43.72 57.98
C VAL A 107 19.58 -43.72 57.41
N ALA A 108 18.56 -43.57 58.26
CA ALA A 108 17.16 -43.52 57.83
C ALA A 108 16.92 -42.40 56.80
N LEU A 109 16.18 -42.74 55.72
CA LEU A 109 15.91 -41.84 54.59
C LEU A 109 15.28 -40.52 55.03
N GLU A 110 14.36 -40.54 56.01
CA GLU A 110 13.70 -39.32 56.51
C GLU A 110 14.70 -38.26 57.02
N ILE A 111 15.80 -38.68 57.65
CA ILE A 111 16.82 -37.74 58.17
C ILE A 111 17.65 -37.17 57.02
N LEU A 112 17.93 -37.99 56.00
CA LEU A 112 18.67 -37.59 54.81
C LEU A 112 17.84 -36.64 53.94
N ASP A 113 16.56 -36.93 53.73
CA ASP A 113 15.62 -36.09 52.98
C ASP A 113 15.50 -34.69 53.62
N ASN A 114 15.39 -34.64 54.96
CA ASN A 114 15.37 -33.37 55.69
C ASN A 114 16.67 -32.56 55.52
N LEU A 115 17.83 -33.24 55.50
CA LEU A 115 19.12 -32.59 55.27
C LEU A 115 19.25 -32.08 53.82
N GLU A 116 18.82 -32.87 52.84
CA GLU A 116 18.78 -32.48 51.42
C GLU A 116 17.88 -31.28 51.18
N ASP A 117 16.66 -31.30 51.74
CA ASP A 117 15.72 -30.19 51.66
C ASP A 117 16.30 -28.90 52.28
N PHE A 118 16.96 -29.02 53.43
CA PHE A 118 17.62 -27.88 54.06
C PHE A 118 18.79 -27.34 53.22
N ILE A 119 19.63 -28.22 52.66
CA ILE A 119 20.70 -27.83 51.72
C ILE A 119 20.11 -27.06 50.54
N ARG A 120 19.03 -27.57 49.93
CA ARG A 120 18.36 -26.90 48.81
C ARG A 120 17.87 -25.51 49.18
N VAL A 121 17.19 -25.35 50.32
CA VAL A 121 16.72 -24.03 50.79
C VAL A 121 17.87 -23.04 50.97
N VAL A 122 18.98 -23.50 51.56
CA VAL A 122 20.17 -22.67 51.78
C VAL A 122 20.83 -22.27 50.45
N GLU A 123 20.98 -23.21 49.53
CA GLU A 123 21.56 -22.95 48.19
C GLU A 123 20.68 -22.01 47.36
N ASP A 124 19.37 -22.24 47.35
CA ASP A 124 18.41 -21.39 46.65
C ASP A 124 18.44 -19.95 47.19
N TRP A 125 18.55 -19.78 48.52
CA TRP A 125 18.69 -18.47 49.13
C TRP A 125 20.00 -17.79 48.72
N ILE A 126 21.13 -18.52 48.72
CA ILE A 126 22.44 -17.99 48.30
C ILE A 126 22.39 -17.50 46.86
N ILE A 127 21.79 -18.28 45.95
CA ILE A 127 21.63 -17.90 44.53
C ILE A 127 20.83 -16.61 44.41
N LYS A 128 19.69 -16.49 45.12
CA LYS A 128 18.87 -15.27 45.12
C LYS A 128 19.63 -14.05 45.68
N ALA A 129 20.41 -14.25 46.74
CA ALA A 129 21.22 -13.18 47.34
C ALA A 129 22.33 -12.69 46.41
N GLU A 130 23.07 -13.61 45.78
CA GLU A 130 24.11 -13.29 44.80
C GLU A 130 23.54 -12.63 43.54
N ASP A 131 22.36 -13.04 43.10
CA ASP A 131 21.65 -12.45 41.98
C ASP A 131 21.31 -10.96 42.23
N VAL A 132 20.77 -10.65 43.39
CA VAL A 132 20.40 -9.29 43.79
C VAL A 132 21.63 -8.39 44.00
N LEU A 133 22.75 -8.97 44.45
CA LEU A 133 24.03 -8.27 44.59
C LEU A 133 24.67 -7.92 43.24
N ASP A 134 24.30 -8.57 42.13
CA ASP A 134 24.78 -8.25 40.79
C ASP A 134 24.01 -7.04 40.20
N PRO A 135 24.67 -5.89 39.93
CA PRO A 135 24.02 -4.72 39.34
C PRO A 135 23.46 -4.95 37.94
N LYS A 136 23.93 -5.97 37.21
CA LYS A 136 23.62 -6.19 35.79
C LYS A 136 22.43 -7.11 35.54
N ARG A 137 21.96 -7.86 36.56
CA ARG A 137 20.88 -8.85 36.40
C ARG A 137 19.48 -8.24 36.44
N GLU A 138 18.55 -8.97 35.83
CA GLU A 138 17.25 -8.48 35.38
C GLU A 138 16.32 -8.00 36.50
N ARG A 139 15.46 -7.06 36.13
CA ARG A 139 14.56 -6.33 37.02
C ARG A 139 13.23 -7.05 37.12
N THR A 140 12.85 -7.41 38.34
CA THR A 140 11.50 -7.91 38.69
C THR A 140 10.52 -6.75 38.91
N ASP A 141 9.24 -7.06 39.11
CA ASP A 141 8.23 -6.05 39.48
C ASP A 141 8.53 -5.38 40.84
N MET A 142 9.21 -6.08 41.74
CA MET A 142 9.72 -5.52 43.00
C MET A 142 11.07 -4.83 42.79
N SER A 143 11.25 -3.69 43.45
CA SER A 143 12.53 -2.98 43.46
C SER A 143 13.63 -3.79 44.15
N ARG A 144 14.89 -3.49 43.81
CA ARG A 144 16.06 -4.09 44.42
C ARG A 144 16.10 -3.86 45.94
N ILE A 145 15.70 -2.68 46.40
CA ILE A 145 15.58 -2.37 47.85
C ILE A 145 14.60 -3.33 48.51
N GLU A 146 13.39 -3.48 47.96
CA GLU A 146 12.36 -4.39 48.49
C GLU A 146 12.83 -5.85 48.46
N ARG A 147 13.53 -6.28 47.40
CA ARG A 147 14.11 -7.62 47.30
C ARG A 147 15.18 -7.88 48.36
N ILE A 148 16.09 -6.94 48.59
CA ILE A 148 17.12 -7.07 49.63
C ILE A 148 16.48 -7.16 51.02
N GLN A 149 15.50 -6.31 51.30
CA GLN A 149 14.77 -6.33 52.57
C GLN A 149 14.06 -7.68 52.79
N TYR A 150 13.39 -8.22 51.75
CA TYR A 150 12.78 -9.55 51.81
C TYR A 150 13.80 -10.65 52.11
N LEU A 151 14.95 -10.67 51.42
CA LEU A 151 15.99 -11.69 51.63
C LEU A 151 16.59 -11.64 53.04
N ILE A 152 16.74 -10.44 53.62
CA ILE A 152 17.22 -10.26 55.00
C ILE A 152 16.21 -10.80 56.00
N GLU A 153 14.90 -10.59 55.79
CA GLU A 153 13.86 -11.17 56.65
C GLU A 153 13.75 -12.69 56.49
N GLU A 154 13.80 -13.20 55.25
CA GLU A 154 13.79 -14.64 54.94
C GLU A 154 14.96 -15.35 55.64
N ALA A 155 16.16 -14.75 55.62
CA ALA A 155 17.33 -15.30 56.30
C ALA A 155 17.19 -15.41 57.82
N LYS A 156 16.34 -14.62 58.48
CA LYS A 156 16.07 -14.77 59.93
C LYS A 156 15.25 -16.02 60.22
N THR A 157 14.45 -16.48 59.26
CA THR A 157 13.63 -17.69 59.40
C THR A 157 14.44 -18.96 59.15
N ILE A 158 15.48 -18.87 58.32
CA ILE A 158 16.40 -19.97 58.06
C ILE A 158 17.44 -19.98 59.18
N SER A 159 17.54 -21.08 59.93
CA SER A 159 18.53 -21.24 61.00
C SER A 159 19.94 -21.51 60.44
N PHE A 160 20.44 -20.61 59.59
CA PHE A 160 21.74 -20.71 58.92
C PHE A 160 22.46 -19.35 58.91
N ASN A 161 23.79 -19.36 59.08
CA ASN A 161 24.59 -18.13 59.04
C ASN A 161 25.09 -17.85 57.62
N PHE A 162 24.48 -16.87 56.96
CA PHE A 162 24.82 -16.48 55.59
C PHE A 162 25.87 -15.36 55.54
N ASN A 163 26.99 -15.62 54.86
CA ASN A 163 28.04 -14.62 54.62
C ASN A 163 27.59 -13.45 53.74
N GLN A 164 26.49 -13.63 53.00
CA GLN A 164 25.90 -12.62 52.12
C GLN A 164 25.11 -11.56 52.90
N ILE A 165 24.67 -11.81 54.14
CA ILE A 165 23.85 -10.86 54.91
C ILE A 165 24.56 -9.52 55.18
N PRO A 166 25.83 -9.48 55.62
CA PRO A 166 26.57 -8.22 55.73
C PRO A 166 26.69 -7.46 54.41
N LEU A 167 26.90 -8.18 53.29
CA LEU A 167 27.00 -7.58 51.95
C LEU A 167 25.65 -6.99 51.50
N LEU A 168 24.55 -7.70 51.74
CA LEU A 168 23.20 -7.23 51.46
C LEU A 168 22.86 -5.97 52.27
N LYS A 169 23.25 -5.91 53.55
CA LYS A 169 23.02 -4.73 54.40
C LYS A 169 23.81 -3.50 53.94
N ASP A 170 25.10 -3.67 53.63
CA ASP A 170 25.94 -2.59 53.09
C ASP A 170 25.40 -2.08 51.73
N TYR A 171 24.92 -2.99 50.89
CA TYR A 171 24.34 -2.60 49.61
C TYR A 171 22.97 -1.91 49.75
N LEU A 172 22.13 -2.37 50.69
CA LEU A 172 20.87 -1.72 51.02
C LEU A 172 21.10 -0.27 51.48
N GLU A 173 22.05 -0.05 52.39
CA GLU A 173 22.40 1.29 52.87
C GLU A 173 22.86 2.21 51.71
N LYS A 174 23.68 1.68 50.79
CA LYS A 174 24.10 2.43 49.59
C LYS A 174 22.93 2.81 48.67
N LEU A 175 21.92 1.96 48.55
CA LEU A 175 20.73 2.23 47.73
C LEU A 175 19.78 3.20 48.43
N GLU A 176 19.56 3.07 49.74
CA GLU A 176 18.71 3.97 50.52
C GLU A 176 19.29 5.38 50.61
N THR A 177 20.61 5.50 50.82
CA THR A 177 21.31 6.80 50.78
C THR A 177 21.27 7.44 49.38
N TYR A 178 21.29 6.63 48.32
CA TYR A 178 21.12 7.10 46.95
C TYR A 178 19.69 7.59 46.68
N ASP A 179 18.66 6.85 47.11
CA ASP A 179 17.25 7.27 46.98
C ASP A 179 16.96 8.54 47.78
N ALA A 180 17.56 8.69 48.97
CA ALA A 180 17.48 9.93 49.74
C ALA A 180 18.13 11.11 49.00
N ALA A 181 19.26 10.88 48.32
CA ALA A 181 19.89 11.90 47.49
C ALA A 181 19.02 12.30 46.29
N ILE A 182 18.33 11.34 45.65
CA ILE A 182 17.36 11.65 44.57
C ILE A 182 16.19 12.47 45.12
N ALA A 183 15.67 12.12 46.30
CA ALA A 183 14.55 12.86 46.91
C ALA A 183 14.91 14.34 47.11
N LEU A 184 16.10 14.62 47.66
CA LEU A 184 16.60 15.99 47.83
C LEU A 184 16.83 16.70 46.48
N LEU A 185 17.31 15.99 45.47
CA LEU A 185 17.59 16.56 44.15
C LEU A 185 16.31 16.90 43.36
N LEU A 186 15.24 16.11 43.53
CA LEU A 186 13.96 16.38 42.89
C LEU A 186 13.23 17.60 43.49
N ASP A 187 13.64 18.05 44.68
CA ASP A 187 13.08 19.21 45.38
C ASP A 187 13.82 20.52 45.10
N ILE A 188 15.04 20.46 44.54
CA ILE A 188 15.89 21.63 44.23
C ILE A 188 15.86 21.89 42.71
N ASP A 189 15.71 23.17 42.33
CA ASP A 189 15.57 23.63 40.94
C ASP A 189 16.66 23.08 39.98
N ASP A 190 16.21 22.76 38.76
CA ASP A 190 16.83 22.40 37.46
C ASP A 190 18.38 22.37 37.31
N ASP A 191 19.13 21.76 38.24
CA ASP A 191 20.55 21.45 38.04
C ASP A 191 20.73 20.18 37.18
N ARG A 192 20.71 20.39 35.86
CA ARG A 192 20.84 19.31 34.87
C ARG A 192 22.15 18.53 34.99
N GLU A 193 23.26 19.19 35.29
CA GLU A 193 24.57 18.54 35.36
C GLU A 193 24.63 17.59 36.56
N GLU A 194 24.10 18.04 37.71
CA GLU A 194 23.98 17.21 38.90
C GLU A 194 22.96 16.07 38.70
N GLN A 195 21.84 16.31 38.03
CA GLN A 195 20.86 15.26 37.67
C GLN A 195 21.48 14.16 36.80
N GLU A 196 22.25 14.52 35.78
CA GLU A 196 22.94 13.55 34.91
C GLU A 196 24.02 12.78 35.70
N ARG A 197 24.78 13.47 36.57
CA ARG A 197 25.78 12.84 37.44
C ARG A 197 25.16 11.82 38.40
N VAL A 198 24.03 12.17 39.02
CA VAL A 198 23.27 11.30 39.94
C VAL A 198 22.64 10.14 39.18
N ARG A 199 22.09 10.36 37.98
CA ARG A 199 21.59 9.28 37.11
C ARG A 199 22.68 8.26 36.80
N ASP A 200 23.87 8.72 36.38
CA ASP A 200 24.96 7.84 36.00
C ASP A 200 25.49 7.04 37.20
N LYS A 201 25.50 7.65 38.40
CA LYS A 201 25.77 6.93 39.65
C LYS A 201 24.72 5.84 39.92
N GLY A 202 23.44 6.11 39.68
CA GLY A 202 22.36 5.14 39.83
C GLY A 202 22.46 3.95 38.88
N ILE A 203 22.84 4.19 37.62
CA ILE A 203 23.07 3.12 36.64
C ILE A 203 24.19 2.20 37.12
N ARG A 204 25.31 2.75 37.62
CA ARG A 204 26.43 1.97 38.17
C ARG A 204 26.05 1.19 39.43
N LEU A 205 25.17 1.74 40.26
CA LEU A 205 24.66 1.11 41.47
C LEU A 205 23.56 0.08 41.20
N GLY A 206 23.04 -0.05 39.97
CA GLY A 206 21.91 -0.93 39.67
C GLY A 206 20.58 -0.46 40.26
N ALA A 207 20.43 0.85 40.51
CA ALA A 207 19.21 1.41 41.07
C ALA A 207 18.00 1.18 40.15
N ASP A 208 16.86 0.82 40.75
CA ASP A 208 15.60 0.53 40.05
C ASP A 208 14.36 1.06 40.79
N SER A 209 14.59 1.93 41.79
CA SER A 209 13.54 2.53 42.61
C SER A 209 12.59 3.40 41.78
N LYS A 210 11.40 3.64 42.31
CA LYS A 210 10.41 4.55 41.68
C LYS A 210 10.98 5.97 41.56
N LEU A 211 11.79 6.41 42.52
CA LEU A 211 12.48 7.70 42.50
C LEU A 211 13.51 7.77 41.37
N PHE A 212 14.32 6.72 41.19
CA PHE A 212 15.26 6.64 40.08
C PHE A 212 14.58 6.69 38.71
N LYS A 213 13.47 5.95 38.53
CA LYS A 213 12.65 6.01 37.30
C LYS A 213 12.10 7.42 37.06
N LYS A 214 11.67 8.12 38.12
CA LYS A 214 11.20 9.51 38.05
C LYS A 214 12.33 10.46 37.62
N LEU A 215 13.52 10.34 38.19
CA LEU A 215 14.70 11.12 37.78
C LEU A 215 15.04 10.91 36.29
N GLN A 216 15.06 9.65 35.83
CA GLN A 216 15.29 9.33 34.42
C GLN A 216 14.24 9.97 33.50
N HIS A 217 12.97 9.92 33.89
CA HIS A 217 11.88 10.57 33.15
C HIS A 217 12.06 12.08 33.08
N THR A 218 12.39 12.75 34.20
CA THR A 218 12.63 14.20 34.23
C THR A 218 13.75 14.63 33.29
N ILE A 219 14.90 13.95 33.31
CA ILE A 219 16.05 14.26 32.44
C ILE A 219 15.72 14.03 30.96
N ASN A 220 15.02 12.94 30.66
CA ASN A 220 14.64 12.63 29.28
C ASN A 220 13.63 13.66 28.76
N TYR A 221 12.64 14.03 29.57
CA TYR A 221 11.67 15.06 29.24
C TYR A 221 12.31 16.43 29.02
N SER A 222 13.22 16.87 29.89
CA SER A 222 13.89 18.18 29.73
C SER A 222 14.74 18.23 28.45
N THR A 223 15.47 17.14 28.15
CA THR A 223 16.23 16.99 26.91
C THR A 223 15.31 17.04 25.69
N TRP A 224 14.24 16.25 25.70
CA TRP A 224 13.24 16.22 24.65
C TRP A 224 12.58 17.58 24.44
N LEU A 225 12.27 18.31 25.52
CA LEU A 225 11.60 19.61 25.47
C LEU A 225 12.44 20.67 24.75
N VAL A 226 13.76 20.67 24.98
CA VAL A 226 14.70 21.55 24.27
C VAL A 226 14.72 21.20 22.78
N GLU A 227 14.80 19.91 22.44
CA GLU A 227 14.79 19.47 21.05
C GLU A 227 13.47 19.73 20.33
N ALA A 228 12.34 19.60 21.03
CA ALA A 228 10.99 19.88 20.53
C ALA A 228 10.81 21.36 20.22
N LYS A 229 11.22 22.24 21.13
CA LYS A 229 11.21 23.70 20.92
C LYS A 229 12.11 24.11 19.76
N ASP A 230 13.31 23.54 19.66
CA ASP A 230 14.21 23.79 18.53
C ASP A 230 13.65 23.27 17.20
N ALA A 231 12.96 22.12 17.21
CA ALA A 231 12.31 21.60 16.01
C ALA A 231 11.15 22.49 15.54
N LEU A 232 10.35 23.02 16.46
CA LEU A 232 9.23 23.92 16.16
C LEU A 232 9.67 25.32 15.72
N SER A 233 10.85 25.77 16.13
CA SER A 233 11.37 27.08 15.71
C SER A 233 11.96 27.07 14.29
N LYS A 234 12.25 25.89 13.72
CA LYS A 234 12.88 25.72 12.39
C LYS A 234 11.84 25.29 11.34
N PRO A 235 12.18 25.36 10.04
CA PRO A 235 11.35 24.75 9.00
C PRO A 235 11.06 23.28 9.31
N VAL A 236 9.85 22.83 8.96
CA VAL A 236 9.35 21.50 9.31
C VAL A 236 10.22 20.41 8.69
N ASP A 237 10.86 19.61 9.56
CA ASP A 237 11.54 18.37 9.19
C ASP A 237 10.68 17.17 9.62
N PHE A 238 10.05 16.52 8.65
CA PHE A 238 9.19 15.37 8.91
C PHE A 238 9.91 14.17 9.55
N LYS A 239 11.22 13.99 9.32
CA LYS A 239 11.99 12.91 9.94
C LYS A 239 12.22 13.23 11.41
N ARG A 240 12.67 14.44 11.71
CA ARG A 240 12.89 14.91 13.09
C ARG A 240 11.62 14.91 13.91
N PHE A 241 10.51 15.44 13.37
CA PHE A 241 9.20 15.37 14.04
C PHE A 241 8.75 13.94 14.29
N LYS A 242 9.03 12.99 13.38
CA LYS A 242 8.65 11.58 13.56
C LYS A 242 9.38 10.97 14.76
N TYR A 243 10.66 11.28 14.88
CA TYR A 243 11.51 10.82 15.97
C TYR A 243 11.05 11.38 17.32
N LEU A 244 10.84 12.70 17.42
CA LEU A 244 10.40 13.36 18.65
C LEU A 244 9.01 12.89 19.10
N ILE A 245 8.07 12.70 18.15
CA ILE A 245 6.74 12.16 18.48
C ILE A 245 6.85 10.72 18.97
N LYS A 246 7.76 9.90 18.43
CA LYS A 246 7.98 8.54 18.93
C LYS A 246 8.49 8.57 20.38
N GLN A 247 9.53 9.37 20.66
CA GLN A 247 10.06 9.53 22.01
C GLN A 247 8.99 10.01 23.00
N GLY A 248 8.17 10.99 22.62
CA GLY A 248 7.09 11.49 23.49
C GLY A 248 6.02 10.43 23.79
N ARG A 249 5.72 9.53 22.85
CA ARG A 249 4.84 8.37 23.10
C ARG A 249 5.48 7.36 24.04
N ASP A 250 6.76 7.07 23.86
CA ASP A 250 7.50 6.13 24.71
C ASP A 250 7.60 6.65 26.16
N MET A 251 7.50 7.98 26.37
CA MET A 251 7.45 8.64 27.68
C MET A 251 6.03 8.92 28.21
N ASP A 252 4.97 8.45 27.54
CA ASP A 252 3.55 8.66 27.90
C ASP A 252 3.14 10.15 28.05
N MET A 253 3.62 11.00 27.15
CA MET A 253 3.39 12.46 27.18
C MET A 253 2.04 12.91 26.61
N GLY A 254 1.00 12.07 26.69
CA GLY A 254 -0.27 12.28 25.99
C GLY A 254 -1.03 13.57 26.30
N ARG A 255 -0.68 14.29 27.39
CA ARG A 255 -1.28 15.57 27.80
C ARG A 255 -0.31 16.75 27.75
N ASP A 256 0.90 16.55 27.23
CA ASP A 256 1.90 17.60 27.14
C ASP A 256 1.61 18.54 25.96
N ALA A 257 1.60 19.85 26.23
CA ALA A 257 1.24 20.86 25.23
C ALA A 257 2.23 20.94 24.06
N TRP A 258 3.52 20.70 24.30
CA TRP A 258 4.53 20.69 23.24
C TRP A 258 4.43 19.43 22.39
N PHE A 259 4.09 18.29 23.03
CA PHE A 259 3.85 17.04 22.32
C PHE A 259 2.64 17.15 21.39
N GLU A 260 1.53 17.70 21.89
CA GLU A 260 0.35 17.99 21.07
C GLU A 260 0.69 18.92 19.90
N SER A 261 1.45 19.98 20.17
CA SER A 261 1.88 20.94 19.15
C SER A 261 2.70 20.27 18.03
N LEU A 262 3.66 19.40 18.36
CA LEU A 262 4.42 18.65 17.35
C LEU A 262 3.52 17.75 16.48
N VAL A 263 2.52 17.09 17.09
CA VAL A 263 1.60 16.21 16.35
C VAL A 263 0.72 17.02 15.39
N ILE A 264 0.17 18.14 15.86
CA ILE A 264 -0.68 19.04 15.07
C ILE A 264 0.12 19.66 13.93
N VAL A 265 1.25 20.30 14.23
CA VAL A 265 2.11 20.95 13.23
C VAL A 265 2.54 19.97 12.14
N ARG A 266 2.98 18.75 12.51
CA ARG A 266 3.33 17.72 11.52
C ARG A 266 2.17 17.42 10.56
N LYS A 267 0.95 17.29 11.11
CA LYS A 267 -0.24 16.94 10.33
C LYS A 267 -0.62 18.05 9.38
N GLU A 268 -0.69 19.29 9.87
CA GLU A 268 -1.07 20.45 9.06
C GLU A 268 0.02 20.78 8.02
N ALA A 269 1.30 20.75 8.39
CA ALA A 269 2.40 20.92 7.45
C ALA A 269 2.36 19.90 6.31
N LYS A 270 2.01 18.64 6.60
CA LYS A 270 1.85 17.62 5.55
C LYS A 270 0.74 17.98 4.56
N LYS A 271 -0.37 18.54 5.04
CA LYS A 271 -1.45 19.00 4.16
C LYS A 271 -1.00 20.19 3.32
N SER A 272 -0.29 21.16 3.91
CA SER A 272 0.24 22.31 3.17
C SER A 272 1.23 21.89 2.08
N VAL A 273 2.12 20.95 2.37
CA VAL A 273 3.05 20.42 1.35
C VAL A 273 2.27 19.78 0.20
N GLN A 274 1.28 18.93 0.50
CA GLN A 274 0.45 18.31 -0.54
C GLN A 274 -0.33 19.34 -1.36
N TYR A 275 -0.84 20.39 -0.71
CA TYR A 275 -1.54 21.49 -1.36
C TYR A 275 -0.61 22.22 -2.33
N ILE A 276 0.62 22.54 -1.91
CA ILE A 276 1.65 23.14 -2.78
C ILE A 276 1.99 22.24 -3.97
N GLU A 277 2.22 20.95 -3.73
CA GLU A 277 2.51 20.00 -4.81
C GLU A 277 1.37 19.95 -5.84
N ASN A 278 0.12 19.93 -5.38
CA ASN A 278 -1.05 19.94 -6.26
C ASN A 278 -1.17 21.24 -7.07
N LEU A 279 -0.81 22.39 -6.48
CA LEU A 279 -0.74 23.67 -7.20
C LEU A 279 0.36 23.63 -8.28
N CYS A 280 1.55 23.14 -7.94
CA CYS A 280 2.67 22.99 -8.86
C CYS A 280 2.36 22.07 -10.05
N GLU A 281 1.51 21.06 -9.84
CA GLU A 281 1.06 20.12 -10.87
C GLU A 281 -0.18 20.61 -11.65
N GLY A 282 -0.77 21.76 -11.27
CA GLY A 282 -1.99 22.31 -11.90
C GLY A 282 -3.29 21.56 -11.56
N LYS A 283 -3.25 20.68 -10.55
CA LYS A 283 -4.43 19.94 -10.04
C LYS A 283 -5.31 20.82 -9.16
N GLU A 284 -4.69 21.69 -8.39
CA GLU A 284 -5.35 22.71 -7.57
C GLU A 284 -5.12 24.09 -8.18
N LYS A 285 -6.03 25.05 -7.97
CA LYS A 285 -5.90 26.40 -8.52
C LYS A 285 -6.34 27.49 -7.57
N ILE A 286 -5.65 28.61 -7.62
CA ILE A 286 -5.97 29.84 -6.87
C ILE A 286 -6.53 30.87 -7.83
N TYR A 287 -7.50 31.67 -7.39
CA TYR A 287 -7.96 32.81 -8.17
C TYR A 287 -6.87 33.88 -8.25
N TRP A 288 -6.64 34.39 -9.45
CA TRP A 288 -5.71 35.49 -9.65
C TRP A 288 -6.15 36.73 -8.86
N GLY A 289 -5.22 37.34 -8.11
CA GLY A 289 -5.48 38.44 -7.17
C GLY A 289 -5.67 38.00 -5.72
N HIS A 290 -5.66 36.69 -5.46
CA HIS A 290 -5.76 36.11 -4.12
C HIS A 290 -4.50 35.34 -3.69
N GLU A 291 -3.34 35.66 -4.25
CA GLU A 291 -2.07 35.00 -3.93
C GLU A 291 -1.59 35.25 -2.49
N ASP A 292 -2.08 36.30 -1.82
CA ASP A 292 -1.78 36.63 -0.42
C ASP A 292 -2.11 35.48 0.56
N CYS A 293 -3.01 34.55 0.17
CA CYS A 293 -3.28 33.36 0.95
C CYS A 293 -2.07 32.41 1.07
N LEU A 294 -1.11 32.50 0.15
CA LEU A 294 0.12 31.70 0.15
C LEU A 294 1.18 32.24 1.11
N GLU A 295 1.20 33.56 1.36
CA GLU A 295 2.16 34.17 2.29
C GLU A 295 1.90 33.73 3.73
N ASN A 296 0.64 33.53 4.07
CA ASN A 296 0.18 33.09 5.39
C ASN A 296 0.16 31.55 5.54
N LEU A 297 0.72 30.80 4.58
CA LEU A 297 0.64 29.34 4.58
C LEU A 297 1.49 28.76 5.73
N GLY A 298 0.80 28.17 6.70
CA GLY A 298 1.43 27.64 7.92
C GLY A 298 1.33 28.58 9.11
N GLU A 299 0.77 29.78 8.93
CA GLU A 299 0.38 30.64 10.04
C GLU A 299 -0.98 30.22 10.59
N ASN A 300 -1.09 30.11 11.91
CA ASN A 300 -2.34 29.84 12.59
C ASN A 300 -2.72 31.04 13.46
N THR A 301 -3.76 31.76 13.04
CA THR A 301 -4.24 32.99 13.69
C THR A 301 -4.97 32.74 15.00
N GLU A 302 -5.62 31.58 15.16
CA GLU A 302 -6.33 31.21 16.39
C GLU A 302 -5.37 30.71 17.48
N THR A 303 -4.30 30.02 17.07
CA THR A 303 -3.32 29.41 17.96
C THR A 303 -1.90 29.58 17.40
N PRO A 304 -1.22 30.71 17.70
CA PRO A 304 0.11 31.01 17.16
C PRO A 304 1.18 29.96 17.49
N GLN A 305 1.00 29.19 18.57
CA GLN A 305 1.89 28.09 18.94
C GLN A 305 1.87 26.90 17.97
N TRP A 306 0.86 26.82 17.11
CA TRP A 306 0.76 25.80 16.05
C TRP A 306 1.17 26.33 14.68
N SER A 307 1.66 27.57 14.61
CA SER A 307 2.26 28.09 13.39
C SER A 307 3.55 27.36 13.06
N TYR A 308 3.85 27.20 11.77
CA TYR A 308 5.03 26.50 11.28
C TYR A 308 5.56 27.10 10.00
N ARG A 309 6.83 26.81 9.71
CA ARG A 309 7.50 27.21 8.48
C ARG A 309 7.77 26.01 7.60
N LEU A 310 7.46 26.14 6.31
CA LEU A 310 7.79 25.11 5.32
C LEU A 310 9.24 25.25 4.86
N GLU A 311 9.73 24.23 4.16
CA GLU A 311 11.06 24.25 3.59
C GLU A 311 11.20 25.41 2.57
N PRO A 312 12.26 26.23 2.64
CA PRO A 312 12.45 27.34 1.71
C PRO A 312 12.46 26.92 0.23
N SER A 313 13.08 25.77 -0.08
CA SER A 313 13.19 25.27 -1.46
C SER A 313 11.82 24.94 -2.07
N LEU A 314 10.88 24.45 -1.27
CA LEU A 314 9.50 24.17 -1.67
C LEU A 314 8.75 25.47 -1.96
N MET A 315 8.94 26.49 -1.12
CA MET A 315 8.35 27.81 -1.32
C MET A 315 8.92 28.49 -2.57
N ASP A 316 10.23 28.41 -2.80
CA ASP A 316 10.85 28.95 -4.02
C ASP A 316 10.27 28.31 -5.29
N GLN A 317 10.05 27.00 -5.28
CA GLN A 317 9.40 26.29 -6.39
C GLN A 317 7.98 26.80 -6.63
N LEU A 318 7.19 26.96 -5.56
CA LEU A 318 5.84 27.50 -5.64
C LEU A 318 5.83 28.91 -6.26
N TYR A 319 6.69 29.82 -5.78
CA TYR A 319 6.75 31.19 -6.29
C TYR A 319 7.10 31.23 -7.79
N VAL A 320 8.01 30.38 -8.25
CA VAL A 320 8.34 30.27 -9.68
C VAL A 320 7.12 29.82 -10.51
N VAL A 321 6.34 28.86 -10.01
CA VAL A 321 5.13 28.39 -10.70
C VAL A 321 4.04 29.47 -10.73
N ILE A 322 3.85 30.18 -9.62
CA ILE A 322 2.87 31.27 -9.52
C ILE A 322 3.23 32.40 -10.49
N GLU A 323 4.49 32.82 -10.54
CA GLU A 323 4.93 33.89 -11.43
C GLU A 323 4.75 33.53 -12.91
N ARG A 324 5.09 32.28 -13.28
CA ARG A 324 4.80 31.77 -14.63
C ARG A 324 3.30 31.73 -14.94
N SER A 325 2.48 31.41 -13.93
CA SER A 325 1.03 31.37 -14.06
C SER A 325 0.45 32.78 -14.26
N LYS A 326 0.98 33.82 -13.60
CA LYS A 326 0.57 35.22 -13.80
C LYS A 326 0.76 35.66 -15.25
N ILE A 327 1.91 35.36 -15.86
CA ILE A 327 2.17 35.66 -17.27
C ILE A 327 1.13 34.99 -18.19
N ILE A 328 0.70 33.76 -17.86
CA ILE A 328 -0.35 33.07 -18.62
C ILE A 328 -1.71 33.78 -18.45
N MET A 329 -2.04 34.19 -17.22
CA MET A 329 -3.29 34.91 -16.94
C MET A 329 -3.33 36.28 -17.63
N GLU A 330 -2.22 37.01 -17.69
CA GLU A 330 -2.11 38.26 -18.45
C GLU A 330 -2.37 38.04 -19.95
N GLN A 331 -1.77 36.99 -20.54
CA GLN A 331 -2.01 36.64 -21.95
C GLN A 331 -3.47 36.24 -22.21
N VAL A 332 -4.12 35.62 -21.23
CA VAL A 332 -5.55 35.28 -21.29
C VAL A 332 -6.41 36.53 -21.25
N GLU A 333 -6.20 37.42 -20.29
CA GLU A 333 -6.98 38.67 -20.21
C GLU A 333 -6.76 39.54 -21.43
N GLU A 334 -5.53 39.66 -21.92
CA GLU A 334 -5.21 40.40 -23.13
C GLU A 334 -6.02 39.87 -24.33
N LEU A 335 -6.02 38.55 -24.53
CA LEU A 335 -6.75 37.90 -25.62
C LEU A 335 -8.27 38.08 -25.50
N MET A 336 -8.80 38.00 -24.27
CA MET A 336 -10.23 38.07 -24.00
C MET A 336 -10.76 39.51 -23.99
N CYS A 337 -9.93 40.51 -23.65
CA CYS A 337 -10.31 41.92 -23.59
C CYS A 337 -10.08 42.69 -24.89
N ASN A 338 -9.01 42.41 -25.65
CA ASN A 338 -8.65 43.21 -26.84
C ASN A 338 -9.64 43.09 -28.03
N ASN A 339 -10.61 42.19 -27.95
CA ASN A 339 -11.58 41.96 -29.03
C ASN A 339 -12.73 42.99 -29.07
N SER A 340 -12.78 43.94 -28.12
CA SER A 340 -13.74 45.05 -28.18
C SER A 340 -13.32 46.20 -29.10
N GLY A 341 -12.07 46.20 -29.62
CA GLY A 341 -11.53 47.29 -30.46
C GLY A 341 -10.79 46.86 -31.74
N SER A 342 -10.31 45.63 -31.85
CA SER A 342 -9.67 45.13 -33.08
C SER A 342 -10.68 44.64 -34.11
N LEU A 343 -10.45 44.97 -35.39
CA LEU A 343 -11.26 44.51 -36.52
C LEU A 343 -11.14 42.99 -36.79
N GLU A 344 -10.14 42.33 -36.22
CA GLU A 344 -9.79 40.95 -36.53
C GLU A 344 -9.93 40.03 -35.31
N ARG A 345 -10.74 39.00 -35.47
CA ARG A 345 -11.11 38.05 -34.41
C ARG A 345 -9.96 37.06 -34.12
N PRO A 346 -9.67 36.74 -32.84
CA PRO A 346 -8.64 35.80 -32.46
C PRO A 346 -8.82 34.41 -33.08
N SER A 347 -7.70 33.78 -33.40
CA SER A 347 -7.66 32.41 -33.92
C SER A 347 -7.98 31.38 -32.83
N ALA A 348 -8.89 30.43 -33.10
CA ALA A 348 -9.21 29.33 -32.17
C ALA A 348 -7.97 28.50 -31.75
N PRO A 349 -7.03 28.14 -32.64
CA PRO A 349 -5.76 27.49 -32.28
C PRO A 349 -4.97 28.22 -31.21
N ARG A 350 -4.94 29.56 -31.26
CA ARG A 350 -4.25 30.37 -30.24
C ARG A 350 -4.94 30.25 -28.89
N GLY A 351 -6.27 30.25 -28.88
CA GLY A 351 -7.08 30.00 -27.69
C GLY A 351 -6.85 28.60 -27.11
N PHE A 352 -6.93 27.54 -27.91
CA PHE A 352 -6.67 26.16 -27.46
C PHE A 352 -5.24 25.98 -26.91
N TYR A 353 -4.25 26.61 -27.53
CA TYR A 353 -2.87 26.62 -27.04
C TYR A 353 -2.75 27.27 -25.65
N LEU A 354 -3.34 28.45 -25.46
CA LEU A 354 -3.35 29.12 -24.15
C LEU A 354 -4.16 28.34 -23.12
N MET A 355 -5.28 27.73 -23.50
CA MET A 355 -6.07 26.88 -22.62
C MET A 355 -5.26 25.67 -22.12
N THR A 356 -4.41 25.09 -22.98
CA THR A 356 -3.51 24.00 -22.58
C THR A 356 -2.50 24.47 -21.53
N LYS A 357 -1.96 25.69 -21.68
CA LYS A 357 -1.11 26.30 -20.65
C LYS A 357 -1.87 26.58 -19.35
N CYS A 358 -3.11 27.06 -19.44
CA CYS A 358 -3.97 27.29 -18.28
C CYS A 358 -4.25 26.01 -17.49
N LYS A 359 -4.27 24.83 -18.13
CA LYS A 359 -4.42 23.54 -17.44
C LYS A 359 -3.23 23.23 -16.52
N ALA A 360 -2.02 23.60 -16.93
CA ALA A 360 -0.80 23.41 -16.14
C ALA A 360 -0.48 24.59 -15.20
N ALA A 361 -1.28 25.66 -15.23
CA ALA A 361 -1.09 26.83 -14.39
C ALA A 361 -1.73 26.63 -13.01
N ALA A 362 -1.09 27.18 -11.97
CA ALA A 362 -1.59 27.21 -10.60
C ALA A 362 -2.66 28.29 -10.37
N LEU A 363 -2.81 29.22 -11.31
CA LEU A 363 -3.80 30.30 -11.25
C LEU A 363 -4.98 30.07 -12.20
N LYS A 364 -6.12 30.66 -11.86
CA LYS A 364 -7.29 30.79 -12.72
C LYS A 364 -7.92 32.18 -12.60
N SER A 365 -8.69 32.59 -13.60
CA SER A 365 -9.46 33.84 -13.60
C SER A 365 -10.79 33.67 -14.32
N ASP A 366 -11.70 34.63 -14.18
CA ASP A 366 -12.98 34.63 -14.91
C ASP A 366 -12.77 34.66 -16.44
N ALA A 367 -11.68 35.27 -16.93
CA ALA A 367 -11.34 35.20 -18.34
C ALA A 367 -10.94 33.80 -18.80
N THR A 368 -10.32 32.99 -17.94
CA THR A 368 -10.03 31.58 -18.27
C THR A 368 -11.31 30.77 -18.47
N GLU A 369 -12.32 31.00 -17.62
CA GLU A 369 -13.63 30.33 -17.72
C GLU A 369 -14.37 30.80 -18.99
N ARG A 370 -14.46 32.11 -19.22
CA ARG A 370 -15.05 32.67 -20.45
C ARG A 370 -14.35 32.16 -21.72
N MET A 371 -13.02 32.00 -21.69
CA MET A 371 -12.26 31.45 -22.81
C MET A 371 -12.60 29.98 -23.05
N ALA A 372 -12.71 29.18 -21.99
CA ALA A 372 -13.08 27.77 -22.09
C ALA A 372 -14.47 27.61 -22.73
N ASP A 373 -15.45 28.39 -22.28
CA ASP A 373 -16.81 28.40 -22.85
C ASP A 373 -16.81 28.81 -24.33
N ALA A 374 -16.07 29.87 -24.66
CA ALA A 374 -15.92 30.34 -26.02
C ALA A 374 -15.29 29.28 -26.95
N LEU A 375 -14.30 28.53 -26.47
CA LEU A 375 -13.67 27.44 -27.21
C LEU A 375 -14.58 26.21 -27.31
N SER A 376 -15.40 25.91 -26.30
CA SER A 376 -16.40 24.84 -26.35
C SER A 376 -17.40 25.06 -27.48
N ARG A 377 -17.90 26.30 -27.63
CA ARG A 377 -18.78 26.68 -28.75
C ARG A 377 -18.13 26.51 -30.12
N VAL A 378 -16.82 26.70 -30.23
CA VAL A 378 -16.07 26.43 -31.47
C VAL A 378 -15.98 24.92 -31.74
N SER A 379 -15.75 24.12 -30.70
CA SER A 379 -15.75 22.66 -30.81
C SER A 379 -17.12 22.12 -31.21
N GLU A 380 -18.21 22.66 -30.67
CA GLU A 380 -19.58 22.32 -31.08
C GLU A 380 -19.82 22.64 -32.55
N TRP A 381 -19.42 23.83 -33.00
CA TRP A 381 -19.51 24.21 -34.42
C TRP A 381 -18.69 23.27 -35.31
N HIS A 382 -17.49 22.89 -34.88
CA HIS A 382 -16.65 21.94 -35.62
C HIS A 382 -17.31 20.56 -35.72
N GLN A 383 -17.96 20.09 -34.66
CA GLN A 383 -18.70 18.83 -34.68
C GLN A 383 -19.91 18.90 -35.63
N GLN A 384 -20.67 20.00 -35.59
CA GLN A 384 -21.78 20.24 -36.54
C GLN A 384 -21.29 20.22 -37.99
N LEU A 385 -20.09 20.75 -38.27
CA LEU A 385 -19.48 20.72 -39.59
C LEU A 385 -19.11 19.30 -40.03
N ILE A 386 -18.56 18.48 -39.12
CA ILE A 386 -18.26 17.05 -39.36
C ILE A 386 -19.55 16.29 -39.70
N ASP A 387 -20.60 16.50 -38.91
CA ASP A 387 -21.90 15.84 -39.06
C ASP A 387 -22.58 16.26 -40.36
N LEU A 388 -22.52 17.56 -40.71
CA LEU A 388 -23.11 18.11 -41.93
C LEU A 388 -22.53 17.47 -43.19
N PHE A 389 -21.20 17.29 -43.22
CA PHE A 389 -20.54 16.67 -44.34
C PHE A 389 -20.49 15.14 -44.25
N ASN A 390 -20.99 14.51 -43.18
CA ASN A 390 -20.92 13.07 -42.95
C ASN A 390 -19.50 12.53 -43.20
N VAL A 391 -18.50 13.08 -42.48
CA VAL A 391 -17.09 12.67 -42.64
C VAL A 391 -16.91 11.26 -42.07
N ASP A 392 -16.40 10.34 -42.90
CA ASP A 392 -16.07 8.98 -42.46
C ASP A 392 -15.00 9.00 -41.36
N PHE A 393 -15.02 8.03 -40.46
CA PHE A 393 -14.05 7.92 -39.36
C PHE A 393 -12.57 7.87 -39.80
N ASP A 394 -12.30 7.45 -41.05
CA ASP A 394 -10.95 7.33 -41.61
C ASP A 394 -10.42 8.63 -42.24
N LYS A 395 -11.20 9.71 -42.27
CA LYS A 395 -10.85 10.98 -42.94
C LYS A 395 -11.03 12.17 -42.00
N THR A 396 -10.28 13.23 -42.27
CA THR A 396 -10.45 14.51 -41.56
C THR A 396 -11.37 15.45 -42.35
N ILE A 397 -12.09 16.33 -41.64
CA ILE A 397 -12.95 17.34 -42.28
C ILE A 397 -12.12 18.28 -43.18
N GLU A 398 -10.89 18.62 -42.78
CA GLU A 398 -9.96 19.42 -43.56
C GLU A 398 -9.65 18.76 -44.91
N SER A 399 -9.41 17.44 -44.91
CA SER A 399 -9.14 16.68 -46.12
C SER A 399 -10.35 16.65 -47.06
N LYS A 400 -11.56 16.50 -46.49
CA LYS A 400 -12.82 16.45 -47.23
C LYS A 400 -13.15 17.81 -47.87
N ILE A 401 -13.05 18.89 -47.10
CA ILE A 401 -13.23 20.27 -47.56
C ILE A 401 -12.23 20.60 -48.68
N LYS A 402 -10.95 20.26 -48.49
CA LYS A 402 -9.91 20.49 -49.51
C LYS A 402 -10.18 19.72 -50.81
N HIS A 403 -10.64 18.46 -50.71
CA HIS A 403 -11.04 17.67 -51.86
C HIS A 403 -12.26 18.27 -52.58
N MET A 404 -13.24 18.75 -51.82
CA MET A 404 -14.44 19.39 -52.34
C MET A 404 -14.09 20.67 -53.10
N LEU A 405 -13.28 21.56 -52.51
CA LEU A 405 -12.80 22.78 -53.17
C LEU A 405 -12.06 22.48 -54.47
N LYS A 406 -11.15 21.49 -54.46
CA LYS A 406 -10.44 21.07 -55.68
C LYS A 406 -11.40 20.59 -56.76
N ARG A 407 -12.45 19.85 -56.36
CA ARG A 407 -13.48 19.35 -57.27
C ARG A 407 -14.34 20.48 -57.82
N MET A 408 -14.81 21.40 -56.99
CA MET A 408 -15.60 22.56 -57.40
C MET A 408 -14.85 23.43 -58.41
N LYS A 409 -13.57 23.74 -58.15
CA LYS A 409 -12.71 24.48 -59.09
C LYS A 409 -12.62 23.79 -60.45
N HIS A 410 -12.39 22.47 -60.46
CA HIS A 410 -12.33 21.69 -61.69
C HIS A 410 -13.67 21.66 -62.44
N LEU A 411 -14.78 21.58 -61.71
CA LEU A 411 -16.11 21.59 -62.31
C LEU A 411 -16.43 22.96 -62.94
N LEU A 412 -16.01 24.08 -62.34
CA LEU A 412 -16.23 25.43 -62.92
C LEU A 412 -15.53 25.57 -64.27
N THR A 413 -14.31 25.03 -64.39
CA THR A 413 -13.51 25.15 -65.62
C THR A 413 -13.97 24.20 -66.72
N HIS A 414 -14.54 23.05 -66.38
CA HIS A 414 -14.85 21.98 -67.33
C HIS A 414 -16.34 21.67 -67.49
N CYS A 415 -17.23 22.47 -66.89
CA CYS A 415 -18.67 22.32 -67.02
C CYS A 415 -19.11 22.33 -68.49
N ASP A 416 -18.54 23.23 -69.30
CA ASP A 416 -18.90 23.36 -70.72
C ASP A 416 -18.07 22.49 -71.68
N THR A 417 -17.12 21.69 -71.17
CA THR A 417 -16.26 20.89 -72.04
C THR A 417 -16.99 19.61 -72.49
N PRO A 418 -17.15 19.38 -73.81
CA PRO A 418 -17.74 18.15 -74.34
C PRO A 418 -16.78 16.96 -74.21
N GLY A 419 -17.30 15.73 -74.29
CA GLY A 419 -16.49 14.50 -74.24
C GLY A 419 -15.97 14.10 -72.85
N LEU A 420 -16.49 14.72 -71.80
CA LEU A 420 -16.22 14.36 -70.40
C LEU A 420 -17.45 13.68 -69.79
N TYR A 421 -17.19 12.72 -68.91
CA TYR A 421 -18.17 11.82 -68.30
C TYR A 421 -18.14 11.96 -66.78
N CYS A 422 -19.06 11.26 -66.10
CA CYS A 422 -19.20 11.23 -64.65
C CYS A 422 -19.51 12.61 -64.02
N ILE A 423 -19.96 12.60 -62.76
CA ILE A 423 -20.15 13.80 -61.93
C ILE A 423 -18.85 14.54 -61.58
N CYS A 424 -17.67 13.98 -61.90
CA CYS A 424 -16.39 14.67 -61.73
C CYS A 424 -15.91 15.38 -63.00
N ARG A 425 -16.63 15.20 -64.13
CA ARG A 425 -16.31 15.74 -65.46
C ARG A 425 -14.89 15.39 -65.92
N ARG A 426 -14.48 14.13 -65.79
CA ARG A 426 -13.19 13.65 -66.32
C ARG A 426 -13.38 12.67 -67.48
N ARG A 427 -12.29 12.31 -68.15
CA ARG A 427 -12.32 11.31 -69.22
C ARG A 427 -12.61 9.92 -68.67
N MET A 428 -12.90 8.98 -69.57
CA MET A 428 -13.03 7.57 -69.21
C MET A 428 -11.66 7.05 -68.73
N GLU A 429 -11.57 6.76 -67.44
CA GLU A 429 -10.35 6.30 -66.77
C GLU A 429 -10.76 5.32 -65.65
N GLY A 430 -10.07 4.20 -65.53
CA GLY A 430 -10.36 3.19 -64.49
C GLY A 430 -11.68 2.45 -64.66
N LEU A 431 -12.18 1.87 -63.57
CA LEU A 431 -13.46 1.14 -63.55
C LEU A 431 -14.65 2.12 -63.53
N MET A 432 -15.56 1.93 -64.47
CA MET A 432 -16.78 2.73 -64.61
C MET A 432 -18.01 1.84 -64.71
N VAL A 433 -19.12 2.36 -64.23
CA VAL A 433 -20.45 1.76 -64.35
C VAL A 433 -21.33 2.63 -65.24
N GLU A 434 -22.20 2.01 -66.04
CA GLU A 434 -23.20 2.67 -66.87
C GLU A 434 -24.57 2.56 -66.22
N CYS A 435 -25.32 3.68 -66.17
CA CYS A 435 -26.67 3.70 -65.63
C CYS A 435 -27.69 3.28 -66.68
N GLU A 436 -28.63 2.39 -66.35
CA GLU A 436 -29.62 1.89 -67.31
C GLU A 436 -30.72 2.90 -67.68
N VAL A 437 -30.90 3.94 -66.85
CA VAL A 437 -31.93 4.96 -67.07
C VAL A 437 -31.41 6.09 -67.95
N CYS A 438 -30.19 6.57 -67.69
CA CYS A 438 -29.64 7.73 -68.39
C CYS A 438 -28.48 7.42 -69.34
N ASN A 439 -27.98 6.19 -69.36
CA ASN A 439 -26.82 5.71 -70.14
C ASN A 439 -25.52 6.51 -69.91
N GLU A 440 -25.44 7.24 -68.79
CA GLU A 440 -24.23 7.95 -68.39
C GLU A 440 -23.25 7.02 -67.68
N LYS A 441 -21.96 7.26 -67.90
CA LYS A 441 -20.86 6.48 -67.30
C LYS A 441 -20.29 7.21 -66.10
N PHE A 442 -20.16 6.50 -64.97
CA PHE A 442 -19.66 7.04 -63.72
C PHE A 442 -18.48 6.23 -63.19
N HIS A 443 -17.50 6.90 -62.58
CA HIS A 443 -16.42 6.22 -61.86
C HIS A 443 -16.98 5.59 -60.59
N ASN A 444 -16.62 4.33 -60.31
CA ASN A 444 -17.09 3.61 -59.11
C ASN A 444 -16.82 4.41 -57.82
N VAL A 445 -15.64 5.03 -57.72
CA VAL A 445 -15.24 5.85 -56.57
C VAL A 445 -16.08 7.12 -56.44
N CYS A 446 -16.50 7.75 -57.55
CA CYS A 446 -17.31 8.96 -57.51
C CYS A 446 -18.75 8.69 -57.07
N MET A 447 -19.25 7.48 -57.35
CA MET A 447 -20.60 7.04 -56.95
C MET A 447 -20.59 6.19 -55.68
N SER A 448 -19.46 6.11 -54.97
CA SER A 448 -19.31 5.32 -53.74
C SER A 448 -19.70 3.84 -53.90
N ILE A 449 -19.45 3.26 -55.08
CA ILE A 449 -19.74 1.86 -55.39
C ILE A 449 -18.55 1.01 -54.96
N SER A 450 -18.75 0.14 -53.98
CA SER A 450 -17.72 -0.83 -53.54
C SER A 450 -17.39 -1.82 -54.66
N SER A 451 -16.10 -2.11 -54.86
CA SER A 451 -15.58 -3.01 -55.89
C SER A 451 -16.23 -4.40 -55.92
N THR A 452 -16.78 -4.86 -54.79
CA THR A 452 -17.47 -6.16 -54.61
C THR A 452 -18.85 -6.22 -55.25
N ARG A 453 -19.49 -5.07 -55.50
CA ARG A 453 -20.81 -4.99 -56.17
C ARG A 453 -20.71 -5.15 -57.70
N SER A 454 -19.50 -5.13 -58.23
CA SER A 454 -19.20 -5.19 -59.67
C SER A 454 -19.25 -6.61 -60.27
N GLN A 455 -19.62 -7.64 -59.50
CA GLN A 455 -19.46 -9.05 -59.89
C GLN A 455 -20.76 -9.86 -60.04
N LEU A 456 -21.94 -9.25 -59.98
CA LEU A 456 -23.19 -9.97 -60.22
C LEU A 456 -24.06 -9.14 -61.16
N ASN A 457 -24.74 -9.80 -62.10
CA ASN A 457 -25.64 -9.28 -63.14
C ASN A 457 -26.81 -8.42 -62.59
N ALA A 458 -26.51 -7.36 -61.83
CA ALA A 458 -27.46 -6.46 -61.22
C ALA A 458 -27.52 -5.16 -62.01
N THR A 459 -28.73 -4.77 -62.37
CA THR A 459 -29.06 -3.51 -63.01
C THR A 459 -28.62 -2.34 -62.11
N TYR A 460 -27.78 -1.41 -62.62
CA TYR A 460 -27.36 -0.23 -61.86
C TYR A 460 -28.15 1.01 -62.30
N VAL A 461 -28.84 1.63 -61.34
CA VAL A 461 -29.47 2.94 -61.50
C VAL A 461 -28.67 3.94 -60.66
N CYS A 462 -28.29 5.08 -61.26
CA CYS A 462 -27.52 6.07 -60.52
C CYS A 462 -28.43 6.87 -59.55
N PRO A 463 -27.91 7.30 -58.38
CA PRO A 463 -28.60 8.16 -57.42
C PRO A 463 -29.26 9.40 -58.02
N ILE A 464 -28.70 9.92 -59.12
CA ILE A 464 -29.26 11.08 -59.85
C ILE A 464 -30.62 10.73 -60.46
N CYS A 465 -30.76 9.53 -61.03
CA CYS A 465 -32.03 9.04 -61.60
C CYS A 465 -33.01 8.56 -60.53
N GLU A 466 -32.50 8.09 -59.39
CA GLU A 466 -33.32 7.72 -58.22
C GLU A 466 -33.84 8.94 -57.44
N GLY A 467 -33.22 10.11 -57.62
CA GLY A 467 -33.62 11.36 -56.95
C GLY A 467 -33.17 11.45 -55.48
N ILE A 468 -32.19 10.64 -55.08
CA ILE A 468 -31.67 10.57 -53.70
C ILE A 468 -30.43 11.46 -53.58
N SER A 469 -30.42 12.35 -52.58
CA SER A 469 -29.31 13.25 -52.27
C SER A 469 -28.99 13.20 -50.77
N ASP A 470 -27.80 12.70 -50.43
CA ASP A 470 -27.26 12.70 -49.06
C ASP A 470 -26.35 13.91 -48.79
N LYS A 471 -26.34 14.88 -49.71
CA LYS A 471 -25.49 16.06 -49.64
C LYS A 471 -26.14 17.13 -48.77
N PRO A 472 -25.35 17.95 -48.05
CA PRO A 472 -25.89 19.13 -47.39
C PRO A 472 -26.45 20.12 -48.43
N ALA A 473 -27.52 20.82 -48.10
CA ALA A 473 -28.08 21.86 -48.93
C ALA A 473 -27.25 23.15 -48.83
N PHE A 474 -27.35 24.02 -49.84
CA PHE A 474 -26.72 25.33 -49.82
C PHE A 474 -27.10 26.18 -48.60
N GLY A 475 -28.36 26.10 -48.16
CA GLY A 475 -28.84 26.79 -46.95
C GLY A 475 -28.11 26.33 -45.68
N ASP A 476 -27.78 25.04 -45.57
CA ASP A 476 -27.02 24.53 -44.42
C ASP A 476 -25.61 25.15 -44.35
N ILE A 477 -24.98 25.41 -45.51
CA ILE A 477 -23.68 26.09 -45.59
C ILE A 477 -23.81 27.56 -45.15
N GLU A 478 -24.89 28.23 -45.56
CA GLU A 478 -25.19 29.60 -45.11
C GLU A 478 -25.37 29.66 -43.59
N ASP A 479 -26.18 28.75 -43.03
CA ASP A 479 -26.43 28.67 -41.60
C ASP A 479 -25.14 28.40 -40.81
N MET A 480 -24.26 27.53 -41.31
CA MET A 480 -22.95 27.28 -40.71
C MET A 480 -22.02 28.50 -40.74
N LEU A 481 -22.05 29.31 -41.80
CA LEU A 481 -21.26 30.55 -41.86
C LEU A 481 -21.84 31.63 -40.94
N VAL A 482 -23.16 31.74 -40.85
CA VAL A 482 -23.84 32.68 -39.93
C VAL A 482 -23.56 32.31 -38.49
N SER A 483 -23.67 31.04 -38.12
CA SER A 483 -23.38 30.58 -36.76
C SER A 483 -21.92 30.83 -36.37
N ALA A 484 -20.97 30.61 -37.29
CA ALA A 484 -19.55 30.91 -37.07
C ALA A 484 -19.28 32.39 -36.79
N ARG A 485 -20.03 33.31 -37.41
CA ARG A 485 -19.87 34.76 -37.18
C ARG A 485 -20.22 35.18 -35.76
N SER A 486 -21.02 34.40 -35.04
CA SER A 486 -21.39 34.67 -33.63
C SER A 486 -20.36 34.18 -32.60
N LEU A 487 -19.34 33.44 -33.04
CA LEU A 487 -18.30 32.87 -32.17
C LEU A 487 -17.23 33.91 -31.82
N PHE A 488 -16.69 33.84 -30.60
CA PHE A 488 -15.61 34.73 -30.17
C PHE A 488 -14.28 34.44 -30.88
N PHE A 489 -13.99 33.17 -31.17
CA PHE A 489 -12.80 32.75 -31.92
C PHE A 489 -13.15 32.41 -33.37
N THR A 490 -12.22 32.65 -34.28
CA THR A 490 -12.32 32.24 -35.68
C THR A 490 -12.04 30.73 -35.78
N PRO A 491 -13.00 29.91 -36.23
CA PRO A 491 -12.78 28.47 -36.42
C PRO A 491 -11.80 28.18 -37.56
N ASN A 492 -11.03 27.10 -37.44
CA ASN A 492 -10.01 26.72 -38.45
C ASN A 492 -10.54 26.58 -39.86
N ASN A 493 -11.72 25.96 -40.00
CA ASN A 493 -12.29 25.63 -41.30
C ASN A 493 -13.21 26.74 -41.85
N TYR A 494 -13.35 27.89 -41.16
CA TYR A 494 -14.21 28.98 -41.59
C TYR A 494 -13.82 29.51 -42.97
N ALA A 495 -12.53 29.84 -43.18
CA ALA A 495 -12.07 30.40 -44.45
C ALA A 495 -12.28 29.44 -45.64
N ALA A 496 -12.08 28.15 -45.41
CA ALA A 496 -12.28 27.14 -46.44
C ALA A 496 -13.79 26.91 -46.73
N LEU A 497 -14.66 27.01 -45.71
CA LEU A 497 -16.11 26.95 -45.89
C LEU A 497 -16.65 28.18 -46.63
N GLU A 498 -16.13 29.36 -46.32
CA GLU A 498 -16.44 30.60 -47.03
C GLU A 498 -15.99 30.52 -48.50
N GLU A 499 -14.83 29.91 -48.76
CA GLU A 499 -14.38 29.61 -50.12
C GLU A 499 -15.36 28.66 -50.84
N ILE A 500 -15.85 27.60 -50.19
CA ILE A 500 -16.88 26.70 -50.75
C ILE A 500 -18.13 27.49 -51.13
N TYR A 501 -18.64 28.31 -50.21
CA TYR A 501 -19.83 29.13 -50.42
C TYR A 501 -19.68 30.06 -51.64
N ASN A 502 -18.54 30.74 -51.77
CA ASN A 502 -18.25 31.60 -52.90
C ASN A 502 -18.22 30.85 -54.23
N HIS A 503 -17.65 29.63 -54.27
CA HIS A 503 -17.68 28.79 -55.47
C HIS A 503 -19.11 28.34 -55.81
N LEU A 504 -19.95 28.04 -54.82
CA LEU A 504 -21.36 27.69 -55.03
C LEU A 504 -22.16 28.85 -55.65
N ILE A 505 -21.94 30.10 -55.18
CA ILE A 505 -22.54 31.29 -55.80
C ILE A 505 -22.08 31.46 -57.25
N GLN A 506 -20.79 31.26 -57.52
CA GLN A 506 -20.27 31.31 -58.89
C GLN A 506 -20.95 30.26 -59.78
N PHE A 507 -21.11 29.02 -59.29
CA PHE A 507 -21.85 27.98 -60.01
C PHE A 507 -23.29 28.38 -60.29
N LYS A 508 -24.02 28.87 -59.28
CA LYS A 508 -25.39 29.38 -59.46
C LYS A 508 -25.43 30.39 -60.60
N THR A 509 -24.49 31.34 -60.62
CA THR A 509 -24.41 32.38 -61.66
C THR A 509 -24.21 31.78 -63.05
N VAL A 510 -23.30 30.80 -63.19
CA VAL A 510 -23.03 30.10 -64.45
C VAL A 510 -24.25 29.29 -64.93
N VAL A 511 -24.93 28.58 -64.02
CA VAL A 511 -26.12 27.78 -64.34
C VAL A 511 -27.32 28.65 -64.70
N HIS A 512 -27.57 29.75 -63.98
CA HIS A 512 -28.62 30.71 -64.32
C HIS A 512 -28.39 31.36 -65.69
N ALA A 513 -27.13 31.68 -66.02
CA ALA A 513 -26.79 32.17 -67.36
C ALA A 513 -27.05 31.11 -68.46
N PHE A 514 -26.89 29.82 -68.14
CA PHE A 514 -27.22 28.72 -69.05
C PHE A 514 -28.75 28.54 -69.23
N PHE A 515 -29.56 28.78 -68.20
CA PHE A 515 -31.02 28.66 -68.32
C PHE A 515 -31.65 29.54 -69.39
N ASN A 516 -31.01 30.67 -69.70
CA ASN A 516 -31.43 31.62 -70.73
C ASN A 516 -31.02 31.22 -72.17
N ARG A 517 -30.33 30.08 -72.36
CA ARG A 517 -29.86 29.61 -73.67
C ARG A 517 -30.76 28.51 -74.22
N ASP A 518 -31.00 28.51 -75.52
CA ASP A 518 -31.53 27.34 -76.23
C ASP A 518 -30.52 26.20 -76.16
N SER A 519 -30.85 25.16 -75.41
CA SER A 519 -29.90 24.14 -74.98
C SER A 519 -30.42 22.75 -75.34
N LYS A 520 -29.55 21.90 -75.87
CA LYS A 520 -29.92 20.51 -76.18
C LYS A 520 -30.02 19.71 -74.88
N PRO A 521 -30.79 18.60 -74.85
CA PRO A 521 -30.87 17.73 -73.67
C PRO A 521 -29.50 17.25 -73.17
N SER A 522 -28.52 17.06 -74.06
CA SER A 522 -27.13 16.73 -73.72
C SER A 522 -26.44 17.81 -72.89
N ASP A 523 -26.72 19.09 -73.19
CA ASP A 523 -26.14 20.23 -72.47
C ASP A 523 -26.80 20.35 -71.10
N VAL A 524 -28.12 20.21 -71.03
CA VAL A 524 -28.87 20.23 -69.74
C VAL A 524 -28.38 19.10 -68.83
N ARG A 525 -28.18 17.89 -69.36
CA ARG A 525 -27.64 16.74 -68.62
C ARG A 525 -26.22 16.99 -68.13
N ARG A 526 -25.37 17.63 -68.93
CA ARG A 526 -24.01 18.00 -68.54
C ARG A 526 -23.99 18.94 -67.33
N TYR A 527 -24.84 19.96 -67.33
CA TYR A 527 -24.98 20.87 -66.20
C TYR A 527 -25.52 20.14 -64.96
N LEU A 528 -26.51 19.25 -65.13
CA LEU A 528 -27.02 18.42 -64.03
C LEU A 528 -25.91 17.56 -63.40
N LEU A 529 -25.06 16.91 -64.21
CA LEU A 529 -23.92 16.14 -63.71
C LEU A 529 -22.91 16.98 -62.93
N CYS A 530 -22.68 18.23 -63.35
CA CYS A 530 -21.79 19.15 -62.63
C CYS A 530 -22.37 19.53 -61.27
N MET A 531 -23.67 19.86 -61.24
CA MET A 531 -24.41 20.18 -60.01
C MET A 531 -24.37 19.02 -59.02
N GLU A 532 -24.63 17.81 -59.50
CA GLU A 532 -24.57 16.60 -58.70
C GLU A 532 -23.17 16.35 -58.13
N GLY A 533 -22.15 16.81 -58.86
CA GLY A 533 -20.76 16.68 -58.49
C GLY A 533 -20.21 17.69 -57.49
N LEU A 534 -20.97 18.72 -57.11
CA LEU A 534 -20.48 19.76 -56.20
C LEU A 534 -20.21 19.25 -54.78
N GLY A 535 -20.92 18.20 -54.36
CA GLY A 535 -20.88 17.72 -52.98
C GLY A 535 -21.71 18.56 -51.99
N VAL A 536 -22.36 19.62 -52.48
CA VAL A 536 -23.40 20.41 -51.80
C VAL A 536 -24.57 20.52 -52.79
N ASP A 537 -25.79 20.37 -52.30
CA ASP A 537 -26.98 20.44 -53.14
C ASP A 537 -27.48 21.87 -53.34
N LEU A 538 -27.93 22.15 -54.55
CA LEU A 538 -28.50 23.42 -54.98
C LEU A 538 -29.92 23.13 -55.50
N PRO A 539 -30.88 22.85 -54.61
CA PRO A 539 -32.14 22.20 -54.96
C PRO A 539 -32.95 22.99 -55.99
N VAL A 540 -32.94 24.33 -55.91
CA VAL A 540 -33.65 25.20 -56.86
C VAL A 540 -33.12 25.00 -58.28
N GLU A 541 -31.82 25.20 -58.50
CA GLU A 541 -31.21 25.07 -59.82
C GLU A 541 -31.22 23.61 -60.32
N THR A 542 -30.97 22.66 -59.43
CA THR A 542 -30.97 21.23 -59.75
C THR A 542 -32.35 20.73 -60.20
N ASN A 543 -33.43 21.16 -59.54
CA ASN A 543 -34.80 20.77 -59.90
C ASN A 543 -35.24 21.37 -61.24
N ILE A 544 -34.84 22.60 -61.57
CA ILE A 544 -35.08 23.20 -62.89
C ILE A 544 -34.42 22.36 -64.00
N LEU A 545 -33.17 21.89 -63.78
CA LEU A 545 -32.48 21.03 -64.74
C LEU A 545 -33.15 19.65 -64.88
N ARG A 546 -33.64 19.08 -63.77
CA ARG A 546 -34.39 17.80 -63.77
C ARG A 546 -35.70 17.91 -64.53
N GLU A 547 -36.46 18.99 -64.31
CA GLU A 547 -37.73 19.25 -64.99
C GLU A 547 -37.53 19.36 -66.51
N LYS A 548 -36.49 20.09 -66.97
CA LYS A 548 -36.13 20.18 -68.40
C LYS A 548 -35.78 18.83 -69.03
N LEU A 549 -35.41 17.82 -68.23
CA LEU A 549 -35.09 16.46 -68.67
C LEU A 549 -36.21 15.44 -68.43
N GLY A 550 -37.34 15.85 -67.85
CA GLY A 550 -38.42 14.95 -67.45
C GLY A 550 -38.02 13.94 -66.36
N MET A 551 -37.08 14.32 -65.50
CA MET A 551 -36.58 13.48 -64.40
C MET A 551 -37.35 13.73 -63.09
N PRO A 552 -37.39 12.75 -62.16
CA PRO A 552 -37.96 12.95 -60.83
C PRO A 552 -37.23 14.09 -60.09
N LEU A 553 -38.01 14.96 -59.43
CA LEU A 553 -37.49 16.03 -58.58
C LEU A 553 -36.81 15.44 -57.33
N THR A 554 -35.81 16.13 -56.78
CA THR A 554 -35.22 15.74 -55.50
C THR A 554 -36.23 15.97 -54.38
N GLN A 555 -36.35 15.01 -53.46
CA GLN A 555 -37.18 15.19 -52.27
C GLN A 555 -36.48 16.16 -51.30
N ASP A 556 -37.21 17.16 -50.81
CA ASP A 556 -36.73 18.06 -49.74
C ASP A 556 -36.53 17.25 -48.45
N SER A 557 -35.28 17.05 -48.06
CA SER A 557 -34.91 16.39 -46.80
C SER A 557 -35.12 17.29 -45.56
N SER A 558 -35.82 18.42 -45.71
CA SER A 558 -36.06 19.42 -44.65
C SER A 558 -37.31 19.17 -43.78
N LEU A 559 -38.06 18.07 -43.98
CA LEU A 559 -39.27 17.76 -43.20
C LEU A 559 -39.28 16.40 -42.47
N GLY A 560 -38.13 15.74 -42.31
CA GLY A 560 -38.02 14.52 -41.51
C GLY A 560 -36.96 14.66 -40.43
N THR A 561 -37.35 14.59 -39.16
CA THR A 561 -36.45 14.33 -38.03
C THR A 561 -35.49 13.20 -38.40
N ARG A 562 -34.19 13.52 -38.53
CA ARG A 562 -33.12 12.54 -38.73
C ARG A 562 -33.04 11.65 -37.49
N SER A 563 -33.70 10.50 -37.54
CA SER A 563 -33.40 9.38 -36.64
C SER A 563 -32.11 8.71 -37.13
N PRO A 564 -31.14 8.37 -36.26
CA PRO A 564 -29.94 7.67 -36.69
C PRO A 564 -30.30 6.25 -37.14
N SER A 565 -29.94 5.92 -38.39
CA SER A 565 -30.01 4.57 -38.93
C SER A 565 -29.05 3.66 -38.17
N ILE A 566 -29.58 2.92 -37.19
CA ILE A 566 -28.92 1.76 -36.59
C ILE A 566 -28.91 0.66 -37.66
N ARG A 567 -27.71 0.32 -38.16
CA ARG A 567 -27.48 -1.00 -38.74
C ARG A 567 -27.32 -2.00 -37.59
N SER A 568 -28.22 -2.95 -37.49
CA SER A 568 -27.98 -4.20 -36.75
C SER A 568 -28.51 -5.39 -37.56
N PRO A 569 -27.77 -6.50 -37.61
CA PRO A 569 -28.19 -7.71 -38.31
C PRO A 569 -29.23 -8.48 -37.49
N SER A 570 -30.15 -9.09 -38.21
CA SER A 570 -31.28 -9.88 -37.74
C SER A 570 -30.88 -11.08 -36.89
N LEU A 571 -31.51 -11.21 -35.71
CA LEU A 571 -31.76 -12.47 -35.01
C LEU A 571 -33.19 -12.43 -34.47
N GLU A 572 -33.94 -13.47 -34.81
CA GLU A 572 -35.32 -13.74 -34.40
C GLU A 572 -35.44 -13.86 -32.89
N TYR A 573 -36.52 -13.35 -32.28
CA TYR A 573 -37.20 -14.05 -31.19
C TYR A 573 -38.63 -13.55 -30.98
N GLU A 574 -39.48 -14.49 -30.59
CA GLU A 574 -40.92 -14.39 -30.42
C GLU A 574 -41.37 -13.48 -29.24
N SER A 575 -42.56 -12.92 -29.46
CA SER A 575 -43.56 -12.34 -28.55
C SER A 575 -43.51 -12.75 -27.07
N ILE A 576 -43.78 -11.81 -26.16
CA ILE A 576 -45.02 -11.74 -25.34
C ILE A 576 -44.92 -10.57 -24.32
N GLY A 577 -45.91 -9.67 -24.35
CA GLY A 577 -46.57 -9.15 -23.14
C GLY A 577 -46.04 -7.87 -22.46
N SER A 578 -46.65 -6.73 -22.81
CA SER A 578 -46.90 -5.59 -21.90
C SER A 578 -47.97 -5.99 -20.85
N PRO A 579 -48.18 -5.25 -19.71
CA PRO A 579 -48.77 -3.91 -19.77
C PRO A 579 -48.32 -2.88 -18.70
N ASP A 580 -48.34 -1.62 -19.14
CA ASP A 580 -48.95 -0.40 -18.56
C ASP A 580 -48.70 0.13 -17.13
N LEU A 581 -48.17 1.37 -17.14
CA LEU A 581 -48.73 2.64 -16.64
C LEU A 581 -49.17 2.79 -15.18
N GLY A 582 -48.68 3.87 -14.56
CA GLY A 582 -49.30 4.48 -13.38
C GLY A 582 -48.58 5.75 -12.90
N PHE A 583 -48.97 6.90 -13.45
CA PHE A 583 -48.70 8.24 -12.90
C PHE A 583 -49.28 8.40 -11.48
N SER A 584 -48.62 9.16 -10.60
CA SER A 584 -49.22 10.33 -9.92
C SER A 584 -48.28 11.02 -8.93
N SER A 585 -48.42 12.35 -8.93
CA SER A 585 -47.84 13.35 -8.03
C SER A 585 -48.66 13.50 -6.74
N LEU A 586 -48.08 14.21 -5.75
CA LEU A 586 -48.63 15.02 -4.64
C LEU A 586 -47.56 14.97 -3.51
N GLY A 587 -47.22 15.98 -2.72
CA GLY A 587 -47.81 17.25 -2.33
C GLY A 587 -47.28 17.55 -0.91
N PHE A 588 -46.91 18.80 -0.62
CA PHE A 588 -46.36 19.26 0.66
C PHE A 588 -47.31 19.05 1.85
N ASP A 589 -46.76 18.83 3.06
CA ASP A 589 -47.18 19.54 4.28
C ASP A 589 -46.19 19.39 5.45
N SER A 590 -46.09 20.46 6.24
CA SER A 590 -45.24 20.68 7.40
C SER A 590 -45.96 20.41 8.73
N ILE A 591 -45.20 20.08 9.79
CA ILE A 591 -45.28 20.53 11.21
C ILE A 591 -44.76 19.42 12.16
N GLY A 592 -43.92 19.79 13.15
CA GLY A 592 -43.93 19.12 14.45
C GLY A 592 -42.56 18.76 15.05
N THR A 593 -42.18 19.51 16.09
CA THR A 593 -41.00 19.35 16.95
C THR A 593 -41.01 18.10 17.82
N LYS A 594 -39.84 17.49 18.07
CA LYS A 594 -39.34 16.96 19.38
C LYS A 594 -38.00 16.22 19.24
N THR A 595 -37.05 16.54 20.12
CA THR A 595 -35.72 15.91 20.30
C THR A 595 -35.81 14.76 21.33
N PRO A 596 -34.70 14.07 21.69
CA PRO A 596 -34.11 12.94 20.98
C PRO A 596 -34.14 11.64 21.83
N THR A 597 -34.27 10.47 21.21
CA THR A 597 -34.10 9.19 21.92
C THR A 597 -33.02 8.33 21.27
N ARG A 598 -32.08 7.94 22.13
CA ARG A 598 -30.85 7.19 21.89
C ARG A 598 -31.18 5.74 21.49
N ILE A 599 -30.89 5.34 20.25
CA ILE A 599 -31.01 3.95 19.81
C ILE A 599 -29.66 3.49 19.24
N LYS A 600 -29.19 2.36 19.80
CA LYS A 600 -27.94 1.66 19.49
C LYS A 600 -27.91 1.20 18.02
N LEU A 601 -26.87 1.59 17.29
CA LEU A 601 -26.54 1.05 15.98
C LEU A 601 -25.73 -0.24 16.15
N THR A 602 -26.36 -1.37 15.86
CA THR A 602 -25.67 -2.63 15.53
C THR A 602 -25.62 -2.75 14.01
N VAL A 603 -24.44 -2.60 13.44
CA VAL A 603 -24.19 -2.74 12.00
C VAL A 603 -23.91 -4.22 11.69
N ARG A 604 -24.74 -4.83 10.85
CA ARG A 604 -24.39 -5.99 10.01
C ARG A 604 -24.10 -5.47 8.58
N PRO A 605 -23.16 -6.08 7.85
CA PRO A 605 -22.77 -5.62 6.51
C PRO A 605 -23.72 -6.17 5.43
N PRO A 606 -23.93 -5.46 4.30
CA PRO A 606 -24.42 -6.07 3.08
C PRO A 606 -23.26 -6.38 2.12
N GLU A 607 -23.44 -7.51 1.44
CA GLU A 607 -22.59 -8.06 0.39
C GLU A 607 -22.78 -7.34 -0.97
N PHE A 608 -21.64 -7.16 -1.66
CA PHE A 608 -21.36 -7.11 -3.10
C PHE A 608 -22.19 -6.28 -4.09
N CYS A 609 -21.48 -5.40 -4.84
CA CYS A 609 -21.36 -5.46 -6.32
C CYS A 609 -20.30 -4.47 -6.85
N SER A 610 -19.09 -4.91 -7.24
CA SER A 610 -18.13 -4.06 -7.97
C SER A 610 -17.15 -4.84 -8.86
N GLU A 611 -17.53 -5.13 -10.11
CA GLU A 611 -16.58 -5.57 -11.15
C GLU A 611 -16.66 -4.77 -12.47
N LYS A 612 -17.74 -4.02 -12.74
CA LYS A 612 -17.84 -3.19 -13.96
C LYS A 612 -17.03 -1.89 -13.93
N GLN A 613 -16.62 -1.39 -12.76
CA GLN A 613 -15.86 -0.13 -12.66
C GLN A 613 -14.34 -0.31 -12.82
N LYS A 614 -13.79 -1.53 -12.70
CA LYS A 614 -12.34 -1.78 -12.85
C LYS A 614 -11.90 -1.95 -14.30
N VAL A 615 -12.79 -2.39 -15.19
CA VAL A 615 -12.47 -2.59 -16.62
C VAL A 615 -12.39 -1.26 -17.38
N MET A 616 -13.15 -0.24 -16.96
CA MET A 616 -13.13 1.08 -17.61
C MET A 616 -11.92 1.95 -17.25
N SER A 617 -11.27 1.75 -16.09
CA SER A 617 -10.06 2.51 -15.74
C SER A 617 -8.80 1.99 -16.46
N LEU A 618 -8.73 0.67 -16.70
CA LEU A 618 -7.59 0.05 -17.40
C LEU A 618 -7.53 0.38 -18.89
N ILE A 619 -8.68 0.61 -19.54
CA ILE A 619 -8.74 1.03 -20.95
C ILE A 619 -8.27 2.49 -21.10
N PHE A 620 -8.49 3.34 -20.10
CA PHE A 620 -8.11 4.75 -20.15
C PHE A 620 -6.59 4.99 -19.95
N GLU A 621 -5.92 4.14 -19.16
CA GLU A 621 -4.46 4.22 -18.97
C GLU A 621 -3.66 3.68 -20.17
N ALA A 622 -4.18 2.68 -20.89
CA ALA A 622 -3.51 2.13 -22.07
C ALA A 622 -3.48 3.09 -23.28
N SER A 623 -4.49 3.96 -23.43
CA SER A 623 -4.51 4.98 -24.51
C SER A 623 -3.52 6.13 -24.28
N ASN A 624 -3.18 6.46 -23.03
CA ASN A 624 -2.24 7.55 -22.73
C ASN A 624 -0.77 7.17 -22.93
N LEU A 625 -0.44 5.88 -22.99
CA LEU A 625 0.93 5.39 -23.22
C LEU A 625 1.31 5.30 -24.71
N LEU A 626 0.35 5.45 -25.64
CA LEU A 626 0.59 5.35 -27.09
C LEU A 626 0.82 6.70 -27.79
N THR A 627 0.77 7.82 -27.08
CA THR A 627 0.92 9.18 -27.66
C THR A 627 2.24 9.90 -27.35
N PHE A 628 3.24 9.22 -26.79
CA PHE A 628 4.58 9.79 -26.59
C PHE A 628 5.69 8.90 -27.18
N SER A 629 5.89 8.98 -28.49
CA SER A 629 7.16 8.60 -29.12
C SER A 629 7.39 9.39 -30.41
N ASN A 630 7.75 10.66 -30.28
CA ASN A 630 8.48 11.41 -31.31
C ASN A 630 9.77 11.90 -30.66
N ILE A 631 10.78 11.02 -30.63
CA ILE A 631 12.14 11.37 -30.27
C ILE A 631 13.02 10.93 -31.44
N ASN A 632 13.53 11.92 -32.18
CA ASN A 632 14.67 11.75 -33.07
C ASN A 632 15.92 11.53 -32.20
N LEU A 633 16.58 10.38 -32.35
CA LEU A 633 17.93 10.15 -31.83
C LEU A 633 18.88 9.83 -32.99
N PRO A 634 20.11 10.36 -32.97
CA PRO A 634 21.11 10.11 -34.01
C PRO A 634 21.69 8.71 -33.87
N VAL A 635 21.96 8.10 -35.02
CA VAL A 635 22.64 6.80 -35.15
C VAL A 635 24.08 6.95 -34.69
N ASN A 636 24.49 6.15 -33.70
CA ASN A 636 25.88 5.70 -33.57
C ASN A 636 25.88 4.32 -32.91
N ASP A 637 26.63 3.42 -33.55
CA ASP A 637 26.81 2.02 -33.22
C ASP A 637 27.53 1.84 -31.89
N GLU A 638 27.01 0.92 -31.08
CA GLU A 638 27.70 -0.14 -30.32
C GLU A 638 26.93 -0.47 -29.03
N TYR A 639 26.91 -1.77 -28.72
CA TYR A 639 26.32 -2.48 -27.57
C TYR A 639 24.92 -3.09 -27.77
N GLU A 640 24.98 -4.39 -28.05
CA GLU A 640 23.95 -5.41 -27.89
C GLU A 640 23.31 -5.37 -26.49
N PHE A 641 21.98 -5.26 -26.44
CA PHE A 641 21.04 -6.07 -25.63
C PHE A 641 19.64 -5.45 -25.73
N VAL A 642 18.69 -6.11 -26.39
CA VAL A 642 17.26 -5.74 -26.38
C VAL A 642 16.43 -6.96 -25.94
N PRO A 643 15.37 -6.77 -25.13
CA PRO A 643 15.08 -7.64 -23.99
C PRO A 643 13.86 -8.56 -24.13
N THR A 644 13.90 -9.64 -23.35
CA THR A 644 12.87 -10.66 -23.09
C THR A 644 11.60 -10.15 -22.40
N ALA A 645 11.23 -8.87 -22.55
CA ALA A 645 10.10 -8.25 -21.84
C ALA A 645 8.80 -8.16 -22.67
N PHE A 646 8.83 -8.49 -23.97
CA PHE A 646 7.65 -8.33 -24.84
C PHE A 646 6.75 -9.57 -24.94
N VAL A 647 7.19 -10.74 -24.44
CA VAL A 647 6.44 -12.00 -24.54
C VAL A 647 5.52 -12.26 -23.34
N HIS A 648 5.69 -11.54 -22.23
CA HIS A 648 4.88 -11.75 -21.02
C HIS A 648 3.58 -10.95 -20.96
N PHE A 649 3.38 -9.99 -21.88
CA PHE A 649 2.23 -9.06 -21.84
C PHE A 649 0.98 -9.56 -22.59
N LEU A 650 1.08 -10.64 -23.38
CA LEU A 650 -0.05 -11.20 -24.15
C LEU A 650 -0.73 -12.43 -23.52
N SER A 651 -0.33 -12.83 -22.30
CA SER A 651 -0.91 -13.99 -21.60
C SER A 651 -1.90 -13.63 -20.48
N ILE A 652 -2.02 -12.35 -20.11
CA ILE A 652 -2.83 -11.90 -18.94
C ILE A 652 -4.09 -11.12 -19.35
N ALA A 653 -4.45 -11.12 -20.64
CA ALA A 653 -5.65 -10.45 -21.16
C ALA A 653 -6.77 -11.43 -21.61
N ASN A 654 -6.72 -12.70 -21.20
CA ASN A 654 -7.69 -13.71 -21.61
C ASN A 654 -8.28 -14.57 -20.47
N THR A 655 -8.33 -14.00 -19.27
CA THR A 655 -9.08 -14.46 -18.08
C THR A 655 -9.64 -13.24 -17.39
#